data_AF-A0A518KB81-F1
#
_entry.id   AF-A0A518KB81-F1
#
_cell.length_a   1.000
_cell.length_b   1.000
_cell.length_c   1.000
_cell.angle_alpha   90.00
_cell.angle_beta   90.00
_cell.angle_gamma   90.00
#
_symmetry.space_group_name_H-M   'P 1'
#
loop_
_entity.id
_entity.type
_entity.pdbx_description
1 polymer ?
#
loop_
_entity_poly.entity_id
_entity_poly.type
_entity_poly.pdbx_seq_one_letter_code
_entity_poly.pdbx_strand_id
1 'polypeptide(L)'
;MAIRGPIRSRAWSILLGLLAAGVVQAQPVPSPVAKPLPATSVVVSPLFFVTGRAGAPGADDIEPFGMCEDFEFTIGGYAPGTIRIGVLDSRIGGSSRLWHATTWQAALTASQLLDYNPRATQATLAVSGNIDGPSAGALLTVGVLAGAQGHTLDPAMTMTGTINPDGEIGAVGGIPYKLEGAARAGKKVVLIPKMAPLEFDKRADKVVDLVEHGKEHGVEVRLVHNIWEAYEAFTGKPLPRPDDVSPPALPLQASRRMESRIDRWLAMEASARQTYESWGVRGQNDYADALLEEAADCREKAERLRRQGQFAAAYADAQWAAINGSVAHQVGRCEYVYADGGLKAVQAMLAQKDWIEDESEKLQAALKFFRPTTLEQLPYYMYSCDQFLVGLAYRELGEAIAENLSEDDEKATIRIVDAAERQAMAWLAMKLSYEYLELANLEGGHPIPDDAPLEELTELYLRCAEANQAVVDELVLTPAAKELHASQDIMKGRLSIADPVYGTNAIVIGSMHSRLNEVFGPTEQLKYARLGAALSLNTRSAMLIAKYHSLGAELDENFLITGIKNEPAVSDWLDDSRSQARRAIHSLVDSGIDYTGCVHLYSIARVGEGRDLDDRLSALQYYFDINVMSQVLKRIAGK
;
A
#
# COMPACT_ATOMS: atom_id res chain seq x y z
N MET A 1 7.92 -6.53 -38.45
CA MET A 1 7.50 -7.39 -37.32
C MET A 1 6.79 -6.45 -36.38
N ALA A 2 5.47 -6.56 -36.23
CA ALA A 2 4.71 -5.64 -35.39
C ALA A 2 5.09 -5.84 -33.91
N ILE A 3 5.18 -4.75 -33.16
CA ILE A 3 5.48 -4.80 -31.74
C ILE A 3 4.21 -5.28 -31.01
N ARG A 4 4.22 -6.48 -30.43
CA ARG A 4 3.08 -7.00 -29.67
C ARG A 4 3.20 -6.59 -28.20
N GLY A 5 2.26 -5.79 -27.72
CA GLY A 5 2.12 -5.51 -26.28
C GLY A 5 1.30 -6.61 -25.57
N PRO A 6 1.54 -6.85 -24.27
CA PRO A 6 0.64 -7.67 -23.44
C PRO A 6 -0.65 -6.90 -23.17
N ILE A 7 -1.81 -7.57 -23.24
CA ILE A 7 -3.07 -7.00 -22.76
C ILE A 7 -2.99 -6.96 -21.23
N ARG A 8 -2.74 -5.77 -20.67
CA ARG A 8 -2.73 -5.50 -19.23
C ARG A 8 -3.95 -4.65 -18.87
N SER A 9 -4.61 -4.96 -17.76
CA SER A 9 -5.68 -4.14 -17.20
C SER A 9 -5.10 -2.87 -16.53
N ARG A 10 -5.96 -1.92 -16.13
CA ARG A 10 -5.59 -0.63 -15.53
C ARG A 10 -4.81 -0.75 -14.20
N ALA A 11 -4.76 -1.92 -13.56
CA ALA A 11 -4.30 -2.24 -12.20
C ALA A 11 -2.96 -1.66 -11.66
N TRP A 12 -2.19 -0.94 -12.46
CA TRP A 12 -0.73 -0.88 -12.34
C TRP A 12 -0.14 0.51 -12.12
N SER A 13 -0.95 1.52 -11.79
CA SER A 13 -0.46 2.91 -11.65
C SER A 13 -1.19 3.73 -10.57
N ILE A 14 -0.86 3.52 -9.29
CA ILE A 14 -1.35 4.38 -8.18
C ILE A 14 -0.59 5.72 -8.19
N LEU A 15 -1.08 6.64 -9.03
CA LEU A 15 -0.54 8.00 -9.16
C LEU A 15 -1.30 9.04 -8.29
N LEU A 16 -2.56 8.83 -7.92
CA LEU A 16 -3.54 9.94 -7.77
C LEU A 16 -4.07 10.21 -6.35
N GLY A 17 -4.40 11.49 -6.04
CA GLY A 17 -5.24 11.88 -4.89
C GLY A 17 -5.04 13.32 -4.36
N LEU A 18 -6.05 14.20 -4.39
CA LEU A 18 -5.88 15.67 -4.18
C LEU A 18 -7.13 16.50 -3.75
N LEU A 19 -7.07 17.32 -2.66
CA LEU A 19 -7.72 18.66 -2.37
C LEU A 19 -9.15 18.85 -1.80
N ALA A 20 -9.60 20.02 -1.29
CA ALA A 20 -9.00 21.32 -0.83
C ALA A 20 -9.88 22.05 0.24
N ALA A 21 -9.30 22.78 1.21
CA ALA A 21 -9.97 23.20 2.47
C ALA A 21 -10.63 24.61 2.55
N GLY A 22 -11.46 24.83 3.57
CA GLY A 22 -12.06 26.12 3.95
C GLY A 22 -11.28 26.90 5.03
N VAL A 23 -11.44 28.23 5.07
CA VAL A 23 -10.72 29.10 6.02
C VAL A 23 -11.34 29.07 7.42
N VAL A 24 -10.60 28.58 8.41
CA VAL A 24 -10.87 28.76 9.85
C VAL A 24 -9.60 29.26 10.55
N GLN A 25 -9.73 30.28 11.40
CA GLN A 25 -8.67 30.68 12.33
C GLN A 25 -8.83 29.89 13.64
N ALA A 26 -7.89 29.01 13.96
CA ALA A 26 -7.74 28.43 15.30
C ALA A 26 -6.46 28.92 15.98
N GLN A 27 -6.46 28.93 17.31
CA GLN A 27 -5.29 29.30 18.12
C GLN A 27 -4.40 28.08 18.38
N PRO A 28 -3.07 28.26 18.55
CA PRO A 28 -2.17 27.15 18.86
C PRO A 28 -2.54 26.50 20.19
N VAL A 29 -2.72 25.18 20.16
CA VAL A 29 -2.89 24.33 21.34
C VAL A 29 -1.53 23.67 21.62
N PRO A 30 -1.02 23.67 22.87
CA PRO A 30 0.28 23.09 23.17
C PRO A 30 0.30 21.57 23.00
N SER A 31 1.38 21.05 22.38
CA SER A 31 1.64 19.62 22.23
C SER A 31 1.62 18.89 23.58
N PRO A 32 0.85 17.79 23.73
CA PRO A 32 0.96 16.94 24.91
C PRO A 32 2.31 16.20 24.88
N VAL A 33 3.16 16.45 25.87
CA VAL A 33 4.39 15.67 26.05
C VAL A 33 4.02 14.19 26.23
N ALA A 34 4.43 13.38 25.25
CA ALA A 34 4.17 11.95 25.22
C ALA A 34 4.55 11.27 26.55
N LYS A 35 3.57 10.63 27.19
CA LYS A 35 3.80 9.89 28.43
C LYS A 35 4.58 8.59 28.13
N PRO A 36 5.63 8.26 28.90
CA PRO A 36 6.29 6.96 28.78
C PRO A 36 5.32 5.83 29.17
N LEU A 37 5.33 4.74 28.40
CA LEU A 37 4.56 3.54 28.72
C LEU A 37 5.23 2.76 29.86
N PRO A 38 4.49 2.39 30.94
CA PRO A 38 5.03 1.55 31.99
C PRO A 38 5.37 0.15 31.45
N ALA A 39 6.40 -0.49 32.01
CA ALA A 39 6.76 -1.86 31.67
C ALA A 39 5.57 -2.79 31.96
N THR A 40 4.97 -3.35 30.91
CA THR A 40 3.78 -4.21 31.01
C THR A 40 4.03 -5.49 30.23
N SER A 41 3.96 -6.64 30.90
CA SER A 41 3.99 -7.94 30.23
C SER A 41 2.58 -8.43 29.92
N VAL A 42 2.38 -8.89 28.69
CA VAL A 42 1.16 -9.52 28.18
C VAL A 42 1.53 -10.86 27.56
N VAL A 43 0.73 -11.90 27.77
CA VAL A 43 0.93 -13.20 27.12
C VAL A 43 -0.02 -13.31 25.94
N VAL A 44 0.50 -13.67 24.76
CA VAL A 44 -0.29 -13.99 23.57
C VAL A 44 0.02 -15.40 23.08
N SER A 45 -0.95 -16.04 22.42
CA SER A 45 -0.88 -17.47 22.10
C SER A 45 -1.07 -17.78 20.59
N PRO A 46 -0.22 -17.27 19.69
CA PRO A 46 -0.40 -17.32 18.24
C PRO A 46 -0.50 -18.76 17.73
N LEU A 47 -1.30 -18.89 16.68
CA LEU A 47 -1.57 -20.15 16.01
C LEU A 47 -0.69 -20.30 14.78
N PHE A 48 -0.02 -21.44 14.69
CA PHE A 48 0.81 -21.81 13.54
C PHE A 48 0.47 -23.24 13.08
N PHE A 49 0.81 -23.56 11.84
CA PHE A 49 0.68 -24.90 11.30
C PHE A 49 1.94 -25.28 10.54
N VAL A 50 2.30 -26.56 10.63
CA VAL A 50 3.45 -27.13 9.94
C VAL A 50 2.91 -27.99 8.81
N THR A 51 3.25 -27.62 7.58
CA THR A 51 3.28 -28.55 6.44
C THR A 51 4.72 -29.03 6.25
N GLY A 52 4.89 -30.22 5.68
CA GLY A 52 6.19 -30.78 5.28
C GLY A 52 7.22 -29.75 4.81
N ARG A 53 8.39 -29.72 5.47
CA ARG A 53 9.46 -28.74 5.19
C ARG A 53 10.15 -29.04 3.85
N ALA A 54 9.62 -28.47 2.78
CA ALA A 54 10.12 -28.65 1.41
C ALA A 54 11.66 -28.65 1.34
N GLY A 55 12.24 -29.78 0.91
CA GLY A 55 13.68 -29.96 0.75
C GLY A 55 14.38 -30.85 1.79
N ALA A 56 13.72 -31.30 2.85
CA ALA A 56 14.24 -32.41 3.68
C ALA A 56 13.74 -33.78 3.14
N PRO A 57 14.57 -34.84 3.12
CA PRO A 57 14.11 -36.18 2.74
C PRO A 57 12.98 -36.66 3.66
N GLY A 58 11.84 -37.07 3.09
CA GLY A 58 10.64 -37.44 3.85
C GLY A 58 9.82 -36.26 4.39
N ALA A 59 10.09 -35.03 3.95
CA ALA A 59 9.30 -33.87 4.35
C ALA A 59 7.87 -33.90 3.81
N ASP A 60 7.70 -34.30 2.55
CA ASP A 60 6.40 -34.31 1.86
C ASP A 60 5.43 -35.36 2.45
N ASP A 61 5.92 -36.26 3.32
CA ASP A 61 5.16 -37.29 4.03
C ASP A 61 4.63 -36.84 5.42
N ILE A 62 4.90 -35.59 5.86
CA ILE A 62 4.42 -35.08 7.14
C ILE A 62 3.02 -34.49 6.98
N GLU A 63 2.01 -35.18 7.53
CA GLU A 63 0.63 -34.66 7.60
C GLU A 63 0.58 -33.27 8.25
N PRO A 64 -0.20 -32.32 7.69
CA PRO A 64 -0.34 -30.99 8.28
C PRO A 64 -0.92 -31.03 9.70
N PHE A 65 -0.26 -30.32 10.63
CA PHE A 65 -0.74 -30.18 12.00
C PHE A 65 -0.52 -28.77 12.55
N GLY A 66 -1.43 -28.30 13.41
CA GLY A 66 -1.31 -27.00 14.07
C GLY A 66 -0.76 -27.06 15.49
N MET A 67 -0.25 -25.91 15.92
CA MET A 67 0.33 -25.67 17.24
C MET A 67 -0.12 -24.29 17.75
N CYS A 68 -0.05 -24.15 19.08
CA CYS A 68 -0.35 -22.94 19.82
C CYS A 68 0.60 -22.92 21.02
N GLU A 69 1.46 -21.91 21.10
CA GLU A 69 2.42 -21.72 22.19
C GLU A 69 2.19 -20.34 22.79
N ASP A 70 2.48 -20.17 24.08
CA ASP A 70 2.36 -18.89 24.77
C ASP A 70 3.69 -18.12 24.69
N PHE A 71 3.65 -16.86 24.26
CA PHE A 71 4.82 -15.98 24.20
C PHE A 71 4.57 -14.70 25.00
N GLU A 72 5.59 -14.27 25.73
CA GLU A 72 5.55 -13.03 26.51
C GLU A 72 5.91 -11.84 25.63
N PHE A 73 4.98 -10.89 25.50
CA PHE A 73 5.21 -9.53 25.03
C PHE A 73 5.51 -8.62 26.22
N THR A 74 6.71 -8.05 26.28
CA THR A 74 6.93 -6.87 27.12
C THR A 74 6.71 -5.63 26.29
N ILE A 75 5.82 -4.74 26.75
CA ILE A 75 5.54 -3.42 26.18
C ILE A 75 6.06 -2.33 27.13
N GLY A 76 6.80 -1.36 26.58
CA GLY A 76 7.28 -0.19 27.33
C GLY A 76 8.43 -0.51 28.29
N GLY A 77 8.59 0.29 29.35
CA GLY A 77 9.59 0.05 30.41
C GLY A 77 11.00 0.59 30.18
N TYR A 78 11.21 1.35 29.10
CA TYR A 78 12.49 1.97 28.76
C TYR A 78 12.35 3.49 28.63
N ALA A 79 13.46 4.21 28.76
CA ALA A 79 13.48 5.66 28.52
C ALA A 79 13.07 5.97 27.05
N PRO A 80 12.20 6.97 26.82
CA PRO A 80 11.84 7.42 25.46
C PRO A 80 13.10 7.71 24.63
N GLY A 81 13.20 7.10 23.46
CA GLY A 81 14.44 7.07 22.68
C GLY A 81 14.21 6.57 21.26
N THR A 82 15.13 5.77 20.73
CA THR A 82 14.92 5.03 19.47
C THR A 82 13.80 4.01 19.64
N ILE A 83 12.98 3.81 18.60
CA ILE A 83 11.97 2.76 18.55
C ILE A 83 12.66 1.39 18.57
N ARG A 84 12.15 0.43 19.36
CA ARG A 84 12.76 -0.91 19.45
C ARG A 84 11.70 -2.01 19.41
N ILE A 85 11.49 -2.56 18.22
CA ILE A 85 10.69 -3.76 18.03
C ILE A 85 11.65 -4.93 17.87
N GLY A 86 11.63 -5.87 18.81
CA GLY A 86 12.59 -6.96 18.91
C GLY A 86 11.92 -8.31 19.06
N VAL A 87 12.34 -9.27 18.23
CA VAL A 87 12.05 -10.69 18.45
C VAL A 87 13.32 -11.32 19.03
N LEU A 88 13.21 -11.96 20.19
CA LEU A 88 14.28 -12.64 20.89
C LEU A 88 14.14 -14.15 20.66
N ASP A 89 14.92 -14.68 19.74
CA ASP A 89 14.89 -16.11 19.48
C ASP A 89 15.60 -16.91 20.58
N SER A 90 14.97 -18.00 21.02
CA SER A 90 15.62 -19.06 21.82
C SER A 90 16.50 -20.02 20.99
N ARG A 91 16.49 -19.89 19.66
CA ARG A 91 17.26 -20.72 18.70
C ARG A 91 17.78 -19.85 17.56
N ILE A 92 18.93 -20.18 16.98
CA ILE A 92 19.49 -19.41 15.86
C ILE A 92 18.53 -19.51 14.65
N GLY A 93 17.90 -18.40 14.27
CA GLY A 93 16.91 -18.33 13.19
C GLY A 93 15.58 -19.00 13.55
N GLY A 94 15.11 -18.84 14.78
CA GLY A 94 13.85 -19.40 15.26
C GLY A 94 12.63 -18.64 14.74
N SER A 95 12.70 -17.31 14.66
CA SER A 95 11.69 -16.50 13.97
C SER A 95 12.11 -16.18 12.54
N SER A 96 11.15 -16.18 11.62
CA SER A 96 11.40 -15.80 10.23
C SER A 96 11.39 -14.27 10.06
N ARG A 97 11.86 -13.81 8.89
CA ARG A 97 11.73 -12.39 8.49
C ARG A 97 10.28 -11.92 8.48
N LEU A 98 9.31 -12.82 8.23
CA LEU A 98 7.88 -12.52 8.29
C LEU A 98 7.43 -12.20 9.73
N TRP A 99 7.99 -12.88 10.72
CA TRP A 99 7.66 -12.62 12.13
C TRP A 99 8.17 -11.26 12.60
N HIS A 100 9.41 -10.91 12.26
CA HIS A 100 9.93 -9.56 12.49
C HIS A 100 9.05 -8.50 11.81
N ALA A 101 8.71 -8.69 10.54
CA ALA A 101 7.87 -7.77 9.77
C ALA A 101 6.48 -7.57 10.38
N THR A 102 5.83 -8.68 10.75
CA THR A 102 4.50 -8.70 11.38
C THR A 102 4.49 -8.00 12.73
N THR A 103 5.58 -8.11 13.51
CA THR A 103 5.71 -7.44 14.81
C THR A 103 5.88 -5.92 14.63
N TRP A 104 6.61 -5.47 13.60
CA TRP A 104 6.71 -4.05 13.24
C TRP A 104 5.36 -3.47 12.83
N GLN A 105 4.64 -4.12 11.90
CA GLN A 105 3.33 -3.68 11.44
C GLN A 105 2.31 -3.64 12.59
N ALA A 106 2.32 -4.64 13.48
CA ALA A 106 1.46 -4.65 14.67
C ALA A 106 1.74 -3.49 15.63
N ALA A 107 3.02 -3.16 15.87
CA ALA A 107 3.40 -2.04 16.72
C ALA A 107 3.04 -0.67 16.10
N LEU A 108 3.18 -0.53 14.78
CA LEU A 108 2.72 0.64 14.02
C LEU A 108 1.19 0.80 14.15
N THR A 109 0.42 -0.21 13.75
CA THR A 109 -1.06 -0.19 13.81
C THR A 109 -1.56 0.10 15.23
N ALA A 110 -0.98 -0.51 16.26
CA ALA A 110 -1.34 -0.21 17.65
C ALA A 110 -1.00 1.25 18.06
N SER A 111 0.11 1.82 17.57
CA SER A 111 0.52 3.20 17.88
C SER A 111 -0.34 4.26 17.20
N GLN A 112 -0.93 3.91 16.05
CA GLN A 112 -1.90 4.71 15.30
C GLN A 112 -3.27 4.75 16.00
N LEU A 113 -3.68 3.64 16.63
CA LEU A 113 -5.01 3.48 17.22
C LEU A 113 -5.14 4.06 18.64
N LEU A 114 -4.05 4.14 19.39
CA LEU A 114 -4.06 4.58 20.80
C LEU A 114 -3.32 5.90 21.07
N ASP A 115 -2.75 6.52 20.04
CA ASP A 115 -1.90 7.73 20.12
C ASP A 115 -0.80 7.70 21.21
N TYR A 116 -0.33 6.51 21.60
CA TYR A 116 0.89 6.42 22.39
C TYR A 116 2.11 6.71 21.51
N ASN A 117 3.22 7.14 22.11
CA ASN A 117 4.44 7.45 21.37
C ASN A 117 5.22 6.16 20.98
N PRO A 118 5.54 5.95 19.68
CA PRO A 118 6.38 4.84 19.22
C PRO A 118 7.75 4.76 19.93
N ARG A 119 8.36 5.89 20.32
CA ARG A 119 9.60 5.92 21.11
C ARG A 119 9.48 5.30 22.50
N ALA A 120 8.27 5.29 23.06
CA ALA A 120 7.95 4.63 24.32
C ALA A 120 7.55 3.16 24.10
N THR A 121 7.44 2.73 22.84
CA THR A 121 7.08 1.36 22.45
C THR A 121 8.35 0.57 22.22
N GLN A 122 8.74 -0.15 23.28
CA GLN A 122 9.65 -1.27 23.11
C GLN A 122 8.79 -2.52 23.24
N ALA A 123 8.68 -3.26 22.13
CA ALA A 123 7.92 -4.50 22.06
C ALA A 123 8.92 -5.63 21.88
N THR A 124 9.08 -6.42 22.93
CA THR A 124 10.00 -7.55 22.96
C THR A 124 9.21 -8.84 23.01
N LEU A 125 9.43 -9.74 22.05
CA LEU A 125 8.79 -11.05 22.00
C LEU A 125 9.81 -12.17 22.10
N ALA A 126 9.72 -13.00 23.15
CA ALA A 126 10.61 -14.15 23.32
C ALA A 126 10.05 -15.38 22.60
N VAL A 127 10.66 -15.83 21.50
CA VAL A 127 10.15 -16.92 20.63
C VAL A 127 10.82 -18.28 20.92
N SER A 128 9.99 -19.27 21.25
CA SER A 128 10.29 -20.70 21.17
C SER A 128 10.01 -21.30 19.80
N GLY A 129 10.88 -22.22 19.35
CA GLY A 129 10.65 -23.03 18.15
C GLY A 129 11.05 -22.37 16.83
N ASN A 130 10.39 -22.81 15.75
CA ASN A 130 10.53 -22.27 14.39
C ASN A 130 9.15 -21.75 13.96
N ILE A 131 8.98 -20.45 13.73
CA ILE A 131 7.66 -19.87 13.39
C ILE A 131 7.76 -18.94 12.17
N ASP A 132 6.73 -18.98 11.33
CA ASP A 132 6.68 -18.29 10.04
C ASP A 132 5.26 -17.77 9.68
N GLY A 133 5.19 -16.87 8.69
CA GLY A 133 3.97 -16.30 8.12
C GLY A 133 3.40 -15.07 8.85
N PRO A 134 2.64 -14.20 8.16
CA PRO A 134 2.07 -12.98 8.74
C PRO A 134 0.84 -13.22 9.64
N SER A 135 0.47 -14.48 9.86
CA SER A 135 -0.85 -14.86 10.38
C SER A 135 -1.09 -14.62 11.87
N ALA A 136 -0.12 -14.00 12.56
CA ALA A 136 -0.25 -13.52 13.93
C ALA A 136 -0.55 -12.01 14.02
N GLY A 137 -0.50 -11.25 12.91
CA GLY A 137 -0.51 -9.77 12.92
C GLY A 137 -1.62 -9.14 13.77
N ALA A 138 -2.86 -9.62 13.63
CA ALA A 138 -3.97 -9.14 14.45
C ALA A 138 -3.78 -9.44 15.96
N LEU A 139 -3.31 -10.64 16.30
CA LEU A 139 -3.04 -11.04 17.69
C LEU A 139 -1.91 -10.22 18.32
N LEU A 140 -0.81 -10.00 17.60
CA LEU A 140 0.29 -9.17 18.10
C LEU A 140 -0.20 -7.73 18.32
N THR A 141 -1.05 -7.22 17.42
CA THR A 141 -1.65 -5.89 17.55
C THR A 141 -2.52 -5.80 18.80
N VAL A 142 -3.39 -6.79 19.06
CA VAL A 142 -4.16 -6.88 20.32
C VAL A 142 -3.23 -6.92 21.54
N GLY A 143 -2.14 -7.69 21.50
CA GLY A 143 -1.14 -7.76 22.58
C GLY A 143 -0.47 -6.42 22.88
N VAL A 144 -0.02 -5.70 21.84
CA VAL A 144 0.59 -4.37 21.99
C VAL A 144 -0.44 -3.36 22.51
N LEU A 145 -1.66 -3.33 21.97
CA LEU A 145 -2.76 -2.47 22.42
C LEU A 145 -3.12 -2.73 23.89
N ALA A 146 -3.14 -3.99 24.32
CA ALA A 146 -3.48 -4.36 25.68
C ALA A 146 -2.36 -3.97 26.65
N GLY A 147 -1.10 -4.23 26.29
CA GLY A 147 0.06 -3.82 27.07
C GLY A 147 0.15 -2.29 27.23
N ALA A 148 -0.11 -1.53 26.16
CA ALA A 148 -0.13 -0.07 26.19
C ALA A 148 -1.25 0.51 27.09
N GLN A 149 -2.39 -0.19 27.21
CA GLN A 149 -3.52 0.19 28.09
C GLN A 149 -3.44 -0.40 29.51
N GLY A 150 -2.44 -1.25 29.81
CA GLY A 150 -2.40 -2.00 31.07
C GLY A 150 -3.57 -2.99 31.22
N HIS A 151 -4.07 -3.52 30.11
CA HIS A 151 -5.18 -4.48 30.07
C HIS A 151 -4.66 -5.91 29.94
N THR A 152 -5.34 -6.85 30.59
CA THR A 152 -5.08 -8.29 30.49
C THR A 152 -5.91 -8.90 29.37
N LEU A 153 -5.31 -9.80 28.59
CA LEU A 153 -6.03 -10.66 27.64
C LEU A 153 -6.60 -11.89 28.37
N ASP A 154 -7.75 -12.39 27.91
CA ASP A 154 -8.26 -13.69 28.35
C ASP A 154 -7.32 -14.83 27.88
N PRO A 155 -6.65 -15.57 28.78
CA PRO A 155 -5.70 -16.63 28.42
C PRO A 155 -6.38 -17.88 27.82
N ALA A 156 -7.71 -17.98 27.92
CA ALA A 156 -8.49 -19.02 27.24
C ALA A 156 -8.78 -18.68 25.78
N MET A 157 -8.48 -17.45 25.32
CA MET A 157 -8.66 -17.02 23.93
C MET A 157 -7.36 -17.03 23.13
N THR A 158 -7.49 -17.13 21.82
CA THR A 158 -6.43 -16.85 20.84
C THR A 158 -7.06 -16.41 19.51
N MET A 159 -6.26 -15.97 18.54
CA MET A 159 -6.72 -15.65 17.19
C MET A 159 -5.65 -15.88 16.12
N THR A 160 -6.07 -15.86 14.86
CA THR A 160 -5.19 -15.78 13.69
C THR A 160 -5.76 -14.80 12.66
N GLY A 161 -4.89 -14.13 11.90
CA GLY A 161 -5.25 -13.12 10.91
C GLY A 161 -4.10 -12.17 10.62
N THR A 162 -4.03 -11.63 9.40
CA THR A 162 -3.16 -10.48 9.09
C THR A 162 -3.76 -9.20 9.68
N ILE A 163 -3.04 -8.08 9.61
CA ILE A 163 -3.53 -6.76 10.06
C ILE A 163 -3.23 -5.71 8.98
N ASN A 164 -4.27 -4.99 8.54
CA ASN A 164 -4.17 -3.90 7.57
C ASN A 164 -3.90 -2.55 8.28
N PRO A 165 -3.44 -1.49 7.57
CA PRO A 165 -3.11 -0.18 8.18
C PRO A 165 -4.30 0.55 8.81
N ASP A 166 -5.53 0.19 8.41
CA ASP A 166 -6.78 0.74 8.94
C ASP A 166 -7.37 -0.10 10.10
N GLY A 167 -6.78 -1.25 10.41
CA GLY A 167 -7.21 -2.16 11.47
C GLY A 167 -8.11 -3.32 11.01
N GLU A 168 -8.35 -3.52 9.72
CA GLU A 168 -9.01 -4.72 9.21
C GLU A 168 -8.15 -5.98 9.41
N ILE A 169 -8.82 -7.12 9.60
CA ILE A 169 -8.19 -8.43 9.82
C ILE A 169 -8.32 -9.27 8.54
N GLY A 170 -7.19 -9.63 7.95
CA GLY A 170 -7.15 -10.38 6.69
C GLY A 170 -7.00 -11.90 6.83
N ALA A 171 -7.46 -12.60 5.79
CA ALA A 171 -7.41 -14.05 5.69
C ALA A 171 -6.00 -14.62 5.79
N VAL A 172 -5.93 -15.87 6.24
CA VAL A 172 -4.70 -16.64 6.49
C VAL A 172 -4.98 -18.11 6.22
N GLY A 173 -3.98 -18.87 5.77
CA GLY A 173 -4.12 -20.31 5.58
C GLY A 173 -3.95 -21.15 6.86
N GLY A 174 -4.35 -22.41 6.75
CA GLY A 174 -4.14 -23.49 7.71
C GLY A 174 -5.06 -23.45 8.93
N ILE A 175 -6.22 -22.79 8.84
CA ILE A 175 -7.11 -22.57 9.98
C ILE A 175 -7.65 -23.88 10.59
N PRO A 176 -8.06 -24.92 9.82
CA PRO A 176 -8.48 -26.21 10.41
C PRO A 176 -7.43 -26.80 11.35
N TYR A 177 -6.17 -26.83 10.92
CA TYR A 177 -5.05 -27.33 11.72
C TYR A 177 -4.77 -26.44 12.93
N LYS A 178 -4.83 -25.11 12.75
CA LYS A 178 -4.65 -24.12 13.82
C LYS A 178 -5.72 -24.25 14.92
N LEU A 179 -6.98 -24.52 14.57
CA LEU A 179 -8.06 -24.79 15.51
C LEU A 179 -7.78 -26.02 16.36
N GLU A 180 -7.31 -27.11 15.74
CA GLU A 180 -6.87 -28.31 16.46
C GLU A 180 -5.65 -28.02 17.38
N GLY A 181 -4.72 -27.17 16.93
CA GLY A 181 -3.60 -26.69 17.73
C GLY A 181 -4.05 -25.92 18.97
N ALA A 182 -5.02 -25.01 18.81
CA ALA A 182 -5.64 -24.25 19.89
C ALA A 182 -6.35 -25.17 20.90
N ALA A 183 -7.12 -26.15 20.39
CA ALA A 183 -7.80 -27.16 21.20
C ALA A 183 -6.81 -28.00 22.04
N ARG A 184 -5.71 -28.47 21.43
CA ARG A 184 -4.62 -29.19 22.11
C ARG A 184 -3.93 -28.32 23.19
N ALA A 185 -3.79 -27.03 22.95
CA ALA A 185 -3.28 -26.06 23.93
C ALA A 185 -4.33 -25.62 24.97
N GLY A 186 -5.53 -26.21 24.96
CA GLY A 186 -6.58 -25.98 25.96
C GLY A 186 -7.38 -24.69 25.79
N LYS A 187 -7.15 -23.93 24.72
CA LYS A 187 -7.90 -22.70 24.41
C LYS A 187 -9.39 -23.03 24.19
N LYS A 188 -10.26 -22.06 24.50
CA LYS A 188 -11.72 -22.21 24.49
C LYS A 188 -12.40 -21.37 23.43
N VAL A 189 -11.81 -20.23 23.06
CA VAL A 189 -12.30 -19.39 21.97
C VAL A 189 -11.15 -19.11 21.00
N VAL A 190 -11.42 -19.21 19.70
CA VAL A 190 -10.50 -18.77 18.64
C VAL A 190 -11.21 -17.73 17.79
N LEU A 191 -10.63 -16.54 17.66
CA LEU A 191 -11.09 -15.54 16.71
C LEU A 191 -10.43 -15.79 15.35
N ILE A 192 -11.20 -15.79 14.26
CA ILE A 192 -10.71 -15.94 12.89
C ILE A 192 -11.23 -14.82 11.98
N PRO A 193 -10.57 -14.53 10.84
CA PRO A 193 -10.99 -13.46 9.95
C PRO A 193 -12.37 -13.79 9.36
N LYS A 194 -13.34 -12.89 9.53
CA LYS A 194 -14.73 -13.13 9.09
C LYS A 194 -14.85 -13.38 7.59
N MET A 195 -13.96 -12.81 6.79
CA MET A 195 -13.86 -13.02 5.34
C MET A 195 -13.54 -14.47 4.92
N ALA A 196 -13.04 -15.32 5.82
CA ALA A 196 -12.66 -16.69 5.52
C ALA A 196 -13.30 -17.69 6.51
N PRO A 197 -14.63 -17.92 6.46
CA PRO A 197 -15.32 -18.87 7.33
C PRO A 197 -15.21 -20.34 6.84
N LEU A 198 -14.79 -20.54 5.59
CA LEU A 198 -14.58 -21.83 4.94
C LEU A 198 -13.12 -21.94 4.46
N GLU A 199 -12.48 -23.10 4.63
CA GLU A 199 -11.16 -23.38 4.05
C GLU A 199 -11.10 -24.80 3.46
N PHE A 200 -10.29 -25.02 2.42
CA PHE A 200 -10.00 -26.35 1.90
C PHE A 200 -8.92 -27.06 2.75
N ASP A 201 -9.33 -28.06 3.53
CA ASP A 201 -8.41 -28.93 4.28
C ASP A 201 -7.80 -29.96 3.32
N LYS A 202 -6.51 -29.81 3.05
CA LYS A 202 -5.71 -30.71 2.18
C LYS A 202 -5.55 -32.13 2.74
N ARG A 203 -5.58 -32.31 4.05
CA ARG A 203 -5.49 -33.63 4.72
C ARG A 203 -6.84 -34.36 4.66
N ALA A 204 -7.95 -33.62 4.65
CA ALA A 204 -9.30 -34.17 4.55
C ALA A 204 -9.89 -34.17 3.11
N ASP A 205 -9.17 -33.59 2.14
CA ASP A 205 -9.55 -33.43 0.72
C ASP A 205 -10.96 -32.81 0.53
N LYS A 206 -11.31 -31.84 1.38
CA LYS A 206 -12.65 -31.21 1.40
C LYS A 206 -12.61 -29.77 1.87
N VAL A 207 -13.64 -29.01 1.50
CA VAL A 207 -13.95 -27.73 2.16
C VAL A 207 -14.51 -28.01 3.56
N VAL A 208 -14.03 -27.25 4.54
CA VAL A 208 -14.37 -27.34 5.96
C VAL A 208 -15.01 -26.03 6.40
N ASP A 209 -16.17 -26.10 7.06
CA ASP A 209 -16.70 -24.98 7.84
C ASP A 209 -15.90 -24.86 9.13
N LEU A 210 -15.23 -23.72 9.32
CA LEU A 210 -14.30 -23.52 10.43
C LEU A 210 -15.03 -23.33 11.77
N VAL A 211 -16.29 -22.89 11.75
CA VAL A 211 -17.12 -22.73 12.93
C VAL A 211 -17.67 -24.09 13.39
N GLU A 212 -17.99 -24.99 12.47
CA GLU A 212 -18.32 -26.38 12.80
C GLU A 212 -17.08 -27.18 13.25
N HIS A 213 -15.97 -27.10 12.51
CA HIS A 213 -14.71 -27.79 12.85
C HIS A 213 -14.17 -27.39 14.22
N GLY A 214 -14.28 -26.11 14.60
CA GLY A 214 -13.95 -25.66 15.94
C GLY A 214 -14.80 -26.34 17.02
N LYS A 215 -16.13 -26.40 16.83
CA LYS A 215 -17.05 -27.05 17.77
C LYS A 215 -16.76 -28.54 17.92
N GLU A 216 -16.46 -29.24 16.83
CA GLU A 216 -16.06 -30.66 16.84
C GLU A 216 -14.81 -30.90 17.71
N HIS A 217 -13.89 -29.93 17.75
CA HIS A 217 -12.67 -29.97 18.56
C HIS A 217 -12.81 -29.29 19.94
N GLY A 218 -14.02 -28.90 20.36
CA GLY A 218 -14.29 -28.31 21.66
C GLY A 218 -13.86 -26.84 21.82
N VAL A 219 -13.79 -26.10 20.71
CA VAL A 219 -13.39 -24.70 20.62
C VAL A 219 -14.55 -23.86 20.04
N GLU A 220 -14.91 -22.77 20.73
CA GLU A 220 -15.80 -21.76 20.16
C GLU A 220 -15.05 -20.93 19.12
N VAL A 221 -15.57 -20.84 17.89
CA VAL A 221 -14.98 -19.99 16.85
C VAL A 221 -15.82 -18.75 16.67
N ARG A 222 -15.18 -17.57 16.74
CA ARG A 222 -15.82 -16.28 16.51
C ARG A 222 -15.22 -15.62 15.27
N LEU A 223 -16.10 -15.17 14.38
CA LEU A 223 -15.70 -14.41 13.19
C LEU A 223 -15.54 -12.94 13.60
N VAL A 224 -14.38 -12.34 13.29
CA VAL A 224 -14.10 -10.91 13.53
C VAL A 224 -13.66 -10.21 12.24
N HIS A 225 -14.12 -8.99 12.03
CA HIS A 225 -13.74 -8.15 10.88
C HIS A 225 -12.47 -7.34 11.14
N ASN A 226 -12.37 -6.78 12.34
CA ASN A 226 -11.42 -5.70 12.62
C ASN A 226 -10.87 -5.77 14.05
N ILE A 227 -9.79 -5.01 14.27
CA ILE A 227 -9.02 -5.01 15.51
C ILE A 227 -9.81 -4.51 16.73
N TRP A 228 -10.85 -3.68 16.55
CA TRP A 228 -11.72 -3.23 17.64
C TRP A 228 -12.56 -4.38 18.20
N GLU A 229 -13.19 -5.17 17.32
CA GLU A 229 -13.94 -6.37 17.72
C GLU A 229 -13.04 -7.41 18.40
N ALA A 230 -11.85 -7.65 17.84
CA ALA A 230 -10.89 -8.58 18.41
C ALA A 230 -10.43 -8.13 19.81
N TYR A 231 -10.06 -6.85 19.96
CA TYR A 231 -9.62 -6.30 21.25
C TYR A 231 -10.72 -6.35 22.32
N GLU A 232 -11.95 -5.99 21.96
CA GLU A 232 -13.09 -6.05 22.88
C GLU A 232 -13.39 -7.49 23.30
N ALA A 233 -13.34 -8.45 22.36
CA ALA A 233 -13.49 -9.86 22.67
C ALA A 233 -12.43 -10.40 23.65
N PHE A 234 -11.17 -9.98 23.50
CA PHE A 234 -10.07 -10.41 24.37
C PHE A 234 -10.04 -9.74 25.76
N THR A 235 -10.50 -8.50 25.87
CA THR A 235 -10.30 -7.67 27.08
C THR A 235 -11.60 -7.33 27.82
N GLY A 236 -12.77 -7.55 27.20
CA GLY A 236 -14.06 -7.09 27.69
C GLY A 236 -14.22 -5.57 27.71
N LYS A 237 -13.38 -4.83 26.96
CA LYS A 237 -13.35 -3.36 26.93
C LYS A 237 -13.22 -2.84 25.48
N PRO A 238 -13.98 -1.81 25.09
CA PRO A 238 -13.83 -1.22 23.76
C PRO A 238 -12.52 -0.41 23.65
N LEU A 239 -11.92 -0.41 22.45
CA LEU A 239 -10.95 0.60 22.06
C LEU A 239 -11.67 1.92 21.73
N PRO A 240 -11.00 3.08 21.87
CA PRO A 240 -11.47 4.32 21.28
C PRO A 240 -11.71 4.16 19.77
N ARG A 241 -12.90 4.56 19.30
CA ARG A 241 -13.25 4.60 17.88
C ARG A 241 -14.16 5.83 17.64
N PRO A 242 -13.78 6.78 16.77
CA PRO A 242 -14.66 7.90 16.41
C PRO A 242 -15.95 7.39 15.77
N ASP A 243 -17.03 8.16 15.85
CA ASP A 243 -18.33 7.80 15.28
C ASP A 243 -18.29 7.69 13.75
N ASP A 244 -19.08 6.76 13.20
CA ASP A 244 -19.20 6.57 11.75
C ASP A 244 -20.23 7.54 11.14
N VAL A 245 -19.79 8.77 10.94
CA VAL A 245 -20.59 9.84 10.34
C VAL A 245 -20.11 10.14 8.91
N SER A 246 -21.02 10.60 8.05
CA SER A 246 -20.67 10.96 6.68
C SER A 246 -19.57 12.05 6.65
N PRO A 247 -18.61 12.00 5.71
CA PRO A 247 -17.60 13.05 5.56
C PRO A 247 -18.24 14.41 5.33
N PRO A 248 -17.54 15.51 5.67
CA PRO A 248 -18.01 16.86 5.34
C PRO A 248 -18.21 17.00 3.83
N ALA A 249 -19.24 17.77 3.45
CA ALA A 249 -19.47 18.08 2.05
C ALA A 249 -18.31 18.94 1.50
N LEU A 250 -17.88 18.62 0.28
CA LEU A 250 -16.78 19.33 -0.37
C LEU A 250 -17.09 20.81 -0.58
N PRO A 251 -16.21 21.75 -0.16
CA PRO A 251 -16.39 23.16 -0.43
C PRO A 251 -16.46 23.42 -1.94
N LEU A 252 -17.42 24.23 -2.41
CA LEU A 252 -17.59 24.51 -3.85
C LEU A 252 -16.32 25.09 -4.50
N GLN A 253 -15.50 25.81 -3.75
CA GLN A 253 -14.21 26.33 -4.24
C GLN A 253 -13.20 25.20 -4.49
N ALA A 254 -13.17 24.17 -3.64
CA ALA A 254 -12.35 22.97 -3.80
C ALA A 254 -12.74 22.20 -5.07
N SER A 255 -14.04 21.96 -5.23
CA SER A 255 -14.61 21.32 -6.42
C SER A 255 -14.25 22.07 -7.71
N ARG A 256 -14.29 23.41 -7.71
CA ARG A 256 -13.92 24.24 -8.88
C ARG A 256 -12.41 24.28 -9.17
N ARG A 257 -11.54 24.19 -8.15
CA ARG A 257 -10.09 24.04 -8.37
C ARG A 257 -9.78 22.76 -9.13
N MET A 258 -10.56 21.71 -8.89
CA MET A 258 -10.43 20.45 -9.59
C MET A 258 -10.93 20.52 -11.04
N GLU A 259 -12.01 21.27 -11.28
CA GLU A 259 -12.58 21.42 -12.63
C GLU A 259 -11.57 21.91 -13.67
N SER A 260 -10.78 22.95 -13.38
CA SER A 260 -9.80 23.49 -14.34
C SER A 260 -8.61 22.56 -14.60
N ARG A 261 -8.44 21.51 -13.79
CA ARG A 261 -7.37 20.51 -13.94
C ARG A 261 -7.80 19.34 -14.82
N ILE A 262 -9.07 18.97 -14.78
CA ILE A 262 -9.68 18.01 -15.75
C ILE A 262 -9.31 18.43 -17.18
N ASP A 263 -9.48 19.71 -17.51
CA ASP A 263 -9.19 20.24 -18.84
C ASP A 263 -7.70 20.13 -19.23
N ARG A 264 -6.76 20.19 -18.27
CA ARG A 264 -5.32 20.02 -18.55
C ARG A 264 -4.98 18.58 -18.93
N TRP A 265 -5.50 17.60 -18.20
CA TRP A 265 -5.27 16.18 -18.48
C TRP A 265 -5.98 15.74 -19.76
N LEU A 266 -7.22 16.19 -19.99
CA LEU A 266 -7.91 15.92 -21.26
C LEU A 266 -7.24 16.61 -22.46
N ALA A 267 -6.58 17.76 -22.29
CA ALA A 267 -5.78 18.37 -23.35
C ALA A 267 -4.49 17.58 -23.63
N MET A 268 -3.84 17.05 -22.58
CA MET A 268 -2.67 16.17 -22.71
C MET A 268 -3.01 14.88 -23.49
N GLU A 269 -4.13 14.23 -23.14
CA GLU A 269 -4.63 13.05 -23.88
C GLU A 269 -4.89 13.36 -25.35
N ALA A 270 -5.60 14.46 -25.64
CA ALA A 270 -5.91 14.87 -27.02
C ALA A 270 -4.63 15.13 -27.84
N SER A 271 -3.63 15.78 -27.23
CA SER A 271 -2.34 16.05 -27.89
C SER A 271 -1.56 14.76 -28.17
N ALA A 272 -1.58 13.80 -27.25
CA ALA A 272 -0.91 12.52 -27.40
C ALA A 272 -1.58 11.68 -28.52
N ARG A 273 -2.91 11.60 -28.51
CA ARG A 273 -3.74 10.95 -29.53
C ARG A 273 -3.51 11.55 -30.92
N GLN A 274 -3.63 12.87 -31.07
CA GLN A 274 -3.42 13.55 -32.34
C GLN A 274 -2.03 13.28 -32.94
N THR A 275 -1.01 13.20 -32.09
CA THR A 275 0.37 12.92 -32.51
C THR A 275 0.52 11.46 -32.95
N TYR A 276 -0.05 10.51 -32.21
CA TYR A 276 -0.10 9.09 -32.58
C TYR A 276 -0.79 8.88 -33.94
N GLU A 277 -2.00 9.42 -34.10
CA GLU A 277 -2.79 9.33 -35.35
C GLU A 277 -2.03 9.92 -36.55
N SER A 278 -1.22 10.96 -36.35
CA SER A 278 -0.44 11.61 -37.41
C SER A 278 0.65 10.72 -38.04
N TRP A 279 1.11 9.69 -37.34
CA TRP A 279 2.06 8.70 -37.88
C TRP A 279 1.41 7.67 -38.81
N GLY A 280 0.07 7.52 -38.73
CA GLY A 280 -0.69 6.54 -39.49
C GLY A 280 -0.13 5.11 -39.36
N VAL A 281 -0.18 4.35 -40.45
CA VAL A 281 0.29 2.94 -40.53
C VAL A 281 1.73 2.74 -40.04
N ARG A 282 2.57 3.78 -40.03
CA ARG A 282 3.95 3.67 -39.55
C ARG A 282 4.09 3.65 -38.02
N GLY A 283 3.18 4.31 -37.30
CA GLY A 283 3.17 4.32 -35.83
C GLY A 283 2.08 3.42 -35.23
N GLN A 284 1.28 2.76 -36.07
CA GLN A 284 0.16 1.96 -35.63
C GLN A 284 0.61 0.72 -34.84
N ASN A 285 -0.06 0.47 -33.72
CA ASN A 285 0.21 -0.63 -32.82
C ASN A 285 -1.06 -1.12 -32.12
N ASP A 286 -1.38 -2.41 -32.19
CA ASP A 286 -2.61 -2.99 -31.61
C ASP A 286 -2.77 -2.69 -30.11
N TYR A 287 -1.68 -2.62 -29.34
CA TYR A 287 -1.71 -2.29 -27.91
C TYR A 287 -1.90 -0.79 -27.66
N ALA A 288 -1.28 0.07 -28.48
CA ALA A 288 -1.52 1.51 -28.41
C ALA A 288 -2.95 1.90 -28.85
N ASP A 289 -3.49 1.22 -29.88
CA ASP A 289 -4.87 1.37 -30.32
C ASP A 289 -5.85 1.01 -29.17
N ALA A 290 -5.65 -0.13 -28.49
CA ALA A 290 -6.43 -0.52 -27.31
C ALA A 290 -6.31 0.47 -26.13
N LEU A 291 -5.12 1.04 -25.91
CA LEU A 291 -4.93 2.12 -24.92
C LEU A 291 -5.67 3.41 -25.30
N LEU A 292 -5.80 3.74 -26.59
CA LEU A 292 -6.58 4.91 -27.04
C LEU A 292 -8.09 4.69 -26.91
N GLU A 293 -8.58 3.46 -27.08
CA GLU A 293 -9.95 3.08 -26.72
C GLU A 293 -10.18 3.28 -25.21
N GLU A 294 -9.31 2.73 -24.37
CA GLU A 294 -9.40 2.86 -22.90
C GLU A 294 -9.23 4.32 -22.42
N ALA A 295 -8.48 5.15 -23.16
CA ALA A 295 -8.38 6.59 -22.94
C ALA A 295 -9.67 7.34 -23.33
N ALA A 296 -10.34 6.93 -24.41
CA ALA A 296 -11.64 7.48 -24.80
C ALA A 296 -12.73 7.15 -23.78
N ASP A 297 -12.74 5.91 -23.27
CA ASP A 297 -13.61 5.46 -22.18
C ASP A 297 -13.40 6.29 -20.91
N CYS A 298 -12.15 6.49 -20.50
CA CYS A 298 -11.79 7.39 -19.39
C CYS A 298 -12.28 8.83 -19.63
N ARG A 299 -12.09 9.38 -20.83
CA ARG A 299 -12.58 10.73 -21.19
C ARG A 299 -14.10 10.83 -21.08
N GLU A 300 -14.87 9.85 -21.55
CA GLU A 300 -16.33 9.88 -21.44
C GLU A 300 -16.78 9.78 -19.97
N LYS A 301 -16.18 8.87 -19.19
CA LYS A 301 -16.43 8.74 -17.75
C LYS A 301 -16.14 10.06 -17.02
N ALA A 302 -15.00 10.70 -17.30
CA ALA A 302 -14.60 11.99 -16.74
C ALA A 302 -15.62 13.10 -17.05
N GLU A 303 -16.02 13.26 -18.31
CA GLU A 303 -17.02 14.26 -18.69
C GLU A 303 -18.40 14.01 -18.07
N ARG A 304 -18.82 12.74 -17.98
CA ARG A 304 -20.09 12.36 -17.34
C ARG A 304 -20.08 12.71 -15.86
N LEU A 305 -18.99 12.41 -15.14
CA LEU A 305 -18.82 12.75 -13.73
C LEU A 305 -18.75 14.27 -13.50
N ARG A 306 -18.06 15.01 -14.39
CA ARG A 306 -18.03 16.49 -14.37
C ARG A 306 -19.44 17.06 -14.51
N ARG A 307 -20.25 16.55 -15.45
CA ARG A 307 -21.66 16.94 -15.63
C ARG A 307 -22.53 16.61 -14.40
N GLN A 308 -22.15 15.61 -13.60
CA GLN A 308 -22.79 15.23 -12.34
C GLN A 308 -22.24 16.00 -11.11
N GLY A 309 -21.25 16.87 -11.28
CA GLY A 309 -20.59 17.59 -10.19
C GLY A 309 -19.58 16.76 -9.37
N GLN A 310 -19.25 15.54 -9.80
CA GLN A 310 -18.31 14.65 -9.13
C GLN A 310 -16.86 14.92 -9.58
N PHE A 311 -16.40 16.16 -9.39
CA PHE A 311 -15.16 16.67 -9.97
C PHE A 311 -13.89 15.92 -9.55
N ALA A 312 -13.82 15.37 -8.33
CA ALA A 312 -12.68 14.58 -7.87
C ALA A 312 -12.52 13.27 -8.65
N ALA A 313 -13.62 12.53 -8.83
CA ALA A 313 -13.64 11.31 -9.64
C ALA A 313 -13.47 11.62 -11.14
N ALA A 314 -14.04 12.72 -11.62
CA ALA A 314 -13.85 13.19 -13.00
C ALA A 314 -12.39 13.51 -13.32
N TYR A 315 -11.65 14.07 -12.35
CA TYR A 315 -10.22 14.32 -12.46
C TYR A 315 -9.41 13.03 -12.49
N ALA A 316 -9.72 12.07 -11.62
CA ALA A 316 -9.05 10.76 -11.65
C ALA A 316 -9.23 10.05 -13.00
N ASP A 317 -10.45 10.05 -13.58
CA ASP A 317 -10.68 9.49 -14.91
C ASP A 317 -9.97 10.29 -16.02
N ALA A 318 -9.92 11.63 -15.93
CA ALA A 318 -9.18 12.45 -16.90
C ALA A 318 -7.67 12.17 -16.87
N GLN A 319 -7.13 11.85 -15.70
CA GLN A 319 -5.73 11.45 -15.53
C GLN A 319 -5.47 10.07 -16.13
N TRP A 320 -6.36 9.10 -15.91
CA TRP A 320 -6.28 7.81 -16.61
C TRP A 320 -6.39 7.94 -18.13
N ALA A 321 -7.22 8.87 -18.63
CA ALA A 321 -7.25 9.18 -20.07
C ALA A 321 -5.87 9.65 -20.56
N ALA A 322 -5.26 10.60 -19.85
CA ALA A 322 -3.94 11.12 -20.17
C ALA A 322 -2.81 10.09 -20.03
N ILE A 323 -2.87 9.20 -19.03
CA ILE A 323 -1.94 8.08 -18.85
C ILE A 323 -1.99 7.18 -20.10
N ASN A 324 -3.18 6.65 -20.41
CA ASN A 324 -3.35 5.71 -21.53
C ASN A 324 -2.98 6.35 -22.88
N GLY A 325 -3.41 7.59 -23.14
CA GLY A 325 -3.03 8.30 -24.36
C GLY A 325 -1.53 8.59 -24.46
N SER A 326 -0.85 8.90 -23.35
CA SER A 326 0.60 9.16 -23.34
C SER A 326 1.42 7.89 -23.50
N VAL A 327 0.98 6.75 -22.93
CA VAL A 327 1.60 5.44 -23.16
C VAL A 327 1.42 5.03 -24.62
N ALA A 328 0.19 5.12 -25.16
CA ALA A 328 -0.09 4.86 -26.58
C ALA A 328 0.81 5.68 -27.51
N HIS A 329 0.98 6.97 -27.21
CA HIS A 329 1.90 7.85 -27.93
C HIS A 329 3.37 7.37 -27.87
N GLN A 330 3.92 6.99 -26.72
CA GLN A 330 5.31 6.50 -26.67
C GLN A 330 5.47 5.13 -27.36
N VAL A 331 4.48 4.24 -27.27
CA VAL A 331 4.48 2.95 -27.98
C VAL A 331 4.44 3.14 -29.50
N GLY A 332 3.55 4.00 -30.00
CA GLY A 332 3.50 4.33 -31.43
C GLY A 332 4.73 5.07 -31.93
N ARG A 333 5.40 5.85 -31.07
CA ARG A 333 6.68 6.50 -31.37
C ARG A 333 7.78 5.44 -31.58
N CYS A 334 7.80 4.39 -30.75
CA CYS A 334 8.69 3.25 -30.92
C CYS A 334 8.47 2.56 -32.27
N GLU A 335 7.22 2.25 -32.66
CA GLU A 335 6.92 1.68 -33.99
C GLU A 335 7.36 2.61 -35.13
N TYR A 336 7.04 3.90 -35.04
CA TYR A 336 7.37 4.88 -36.07
C TYR A 336 8.88 4.98 -36.34
N VAL A 337 9.70 4.88 -35.27
CA VAL A 337 11.17 4.86 -35.34
C VAL A 337 11.70 3.49 -35.78
N TYR A 338 11.08 2.39 -35.32
CA TYR A 338 11.42 1.03 -35.73
C TYR A 338 11.25 0.84 -37.25
N ALA A 339 10.20 1.43 -37.83
CA ALA A 339 9.90 1.36 -39.26
C ALA A 339 11.02 1.91 -40.16
N ASP A 340 11.77 2.92 -39.71
CA ASP A 340 12.88 3.52 -40.47
C ASP A 340 14.26 2.92 -40.13
N GLY A 341 14.50 2.58 -38.85
CA GLY A 341 15.85 2.27 -38.35
C GLY A 341 15.98 1.00 -37.51
N GLY A 342 14.93 0.19 -37.40
CA GLY A 342 14.91 -1.07 -36.67
C GLY A 342 15.20 -0.92 -35.16
N LEU A 343 15.62 -2.02 -34.53
CA LEU A 343 15.84 -2.07 -33.08
C LEU A 343 16.86 -1.03 -32.60
N LYS A 344 17.97 -0.86 -33.34
CA LYS A 344 19.06 0.08 -32.97
C LYS A 344 18.58 1.53 -32.92
N ALA A 345 17.67 1.95 -33.80
CA ALA A 345 17.11 3.29 -33.76
C ALA A 345 16.15 3.47 -32.56
N VAL A 346 15.36 2.44 -32.22
CA VAL A 346 14.51 2.46 -31.02
C VAL A 346 15.35 2.47 -29.74
N GLN A 347 16.41 1.66 -29.65
CA GLN A 347 17.36 1.70 -28.54
C GLN A 347 17.99 3.09 -28.38
N ALA A 348 18.46 3.70 -29.48
CA ALA A 348 19.01 5.05 -29.47
C ALA A 348 17.97 6.12 -29.06
N MET A 349 16.68 5.93 -29.40
CA MET A 349 15.60 6.81 -28.97
C MET A 349 15.27 6.64 -27.48
N LEU A 350 15.14 5.39 -26.99
CA LEU A 350 14.90 5.10 -25.57
C LEU A 350 16.08 5.55 -24.70
N ALA A 351 17.30 5.58 -25.24
CA ALA A 351 18.48 6.12 -24.56
C ALA A 351 18.53 7.67 -24.51
N GLN A 352 17.61 8.40 -25.17
CA GLN A 352 17.53 9.87 -25.07
C GLN A 352 16.81 10.28 -23.77
N LYS A 353 17.59 10.76 -22.79
CA LYS A 353 17.12 11.05 -21.43
C LYS A 353 16.75 12.52 -21.21
N ASP A 354 17.28 13.41 -22.03
CA ASP A 354 17.25 14.88 -21.91
C ASP A 354 15.86 15.40 -21.50
N TRP A 355 14.78 14.92 -22.10
CA TRP A 355 13.41 15.42 -21.86
C TRP A 355 12.79 14.97 -20.53
N ILE A 356 13.19 13.83 -19.95
CA ILE A 356 12.80 13.42 -18.59
C ILE A 356 13.76 14.05 -17.57
N GLU A 357 15.04 14.16 -17.91
CA GLU A 357 16.07 14.76 -17.06
C GLU A 357 15.79 16.26 -16.83
N ASP A 358 15.49 17.01 -17.89
CA ASP A 358 15.03 18.41 -17.86
C ASP A 358 13.85 18.64 -16.89
N GLU A 359 12.85 17.75 -16.94
CA GLU A 359 11.65 17.83 -16.10
C GLU A 359 11.97 17.48 -14.64
N SER A 360 12.81 16.45 -14.44
CA SER A 360 13.35 16.06 -13.14
C SER A 360 14.16 17.20 -12.50
N GLU A 361 15.11 17.83 -13.19
CA GLU A 361 15.92 18.92 -12.64
C GLU A 361 15.07 20.12 -12.23
N LYS A 362 14.13 20.55 -13.10
CA LYS A 362 13.20 21.65 -12.79
C LYS A 362 12.33 21.32 -11.57
N LEU A 363 11.93 20.05 -11.41
CA LEU A 363 11.08 19.62 -10.29
C LEU A 363 11.90 19.48 -8.99
N GLN A 364 13.13 18.98 -9.06
CA GLN A 364 14.06 18.98 -7.93
C GLN A 364 14.27 20.39 -7.38
N ALA A 365 14.44 21.39 -8.27
CA ALA A 365 14.53 22.79 -7.85
C ALA A 365 13.22 23.26 -7.18
N ALA A 366 12.05 22.98 -7.78
CA ALA A 366 10.76 23.36 -7.22
C ALA A 366 10.53 22.74 -5.82
N LEU A 367 10.76 21.43 -5.68
CA LEU A 367 10.70 20.69 -4.42
C LEU A 367 11.62 21.30 -3.35
N LYS A 368 12.90 21.51 -3.70
CA LYS A 368 13.93 22.02 -2.78
C LYS A 368 13.62 23.40 -2.21
N PHE A 369 12.97 24.27 -2.99
CA PHE A 369 12.64 25.63 -2.57
C PHE A 369 11.22 25.80 -2.01
N PHE A 370 10.30 24.88 -2.31
CA PHE A 370 8.98 24.87 -1.68
C PHE A 370 9.11 24.67 -0.16
N ARG A 371 8.26 25.36 0.61
CA ARG A 371 8.23 25.27 2.07
C ARG A 371 6.79 25.04 2.52
N PRO A 372 6.37 23.82 2.90
CA PRO A 372 5.09 23.65 3.55
C PRO A 372 5.15 24.37 4.90
N THR A 373 4.20 25.25 5.16
CA THR A 373 4.07 26.00 6.42
C THR A 373 2.86 25.56 7.24
N THR A 374 1.90 24.87 6.64
CA THR A 374 0.70 24.37 7.32
C THR A 374 0.50 22.86 7.21
N LEU A 375 -0.26 22.29 8.15
CA LEU A 375 -0.65 20.88 8.17
C LEU A 375 -1.45 20.48 6.94
N GLU A 376 -2.21 21.39 6.35
CA GLU A 376 -3.01 21.17 5.15
C GLU A 376 -2.17 21.24 3.87
N GLN A 377 -1.09 22.03 3.86
CA GLN A 377 -0.10 22.04 2.76
C GLN A 377 0.77 20.78 2.76
N LEU A 378 1.08 20.24 3.94
CA LEU A 378 2.09 19.21 4.13
C LEU A 378 1.80 17.91 3.35
N PRO A 379 0.57 17.33 3.32
CA PRO A 379 0.25 16.16 2.51
C PRO A 379 0.54 16.34 1.03
N TYR A 380 0.21 17.50 0.47
CA TYR A 380 0.46 17.77 -0.95
C TYR A 380 1.94 17.84 -1.26
N TYR A 381 2.73 18.47 -0.38
CA TYR A 381 4.18 18.42 -0.49
C TYR A 381 4.73 16.99 -0.35
N MET A 382 4.20 16.19 0.59
CA MET A 382 4.58 14.79 0.79
C MET A 382 4.27 13.91 -0.44
N TYR A 383 3.06 14.00 -1.01
CA TYR A 383 2.70 13.30 -2.24
C TYR A 383 3.49 13.82 -3.46
N SER A 384 3.85 15.11 -3.50
CA SER A 384 4.75 15.63 -4.53
C SER A 384 6.12 14.95 -4.47
N CYS A 385 6.71 14.82 -3.27
CA CYS A 385 7.97 14.10 -3.07
C CYS A 385 7.87 12.61 -3.42
N ASP A 386 6.77 11.95 -3.05
CA ASP A 386 6.51 10.55 -3.43
C ASP A 386 6.44 10.39 -4.95
N GLN A 387 5.65 11.21 -5.65
CA GLN A 387 5.52 11.09 -7.12
C GLN A 387 6.81 11.43 -7.87
N PHE A 388 7.66 12.30 -7.30
CA PHE A 388 9.01 12.50 -7.82
C PHE A 388 9.87 11.21 -7.70
N LEU A 389 9.84 10.53 -6.54
CA LEU A 389 10.56 9.26 -6.35
C LEU A 389 10.00 8.13 -7.22
N VAL A 390 8.67 8.03 -7.34
CA VAL A 390 7.98 7.08 -8.24
C VAL A 390 8.39 7.33 -9.69
N GLY A 391 8.43 8.58 -10.15
CA GLY A 391 8.88 8.91 -11.49
C GLY A 391 10.36 8.57 -11.74
N LEU A 392 11.23 8.76 -10.75
CA LEU A 392 12.63 8.29 -10.81
C LEU A 392 12.75 6.77 -10.86
N ALA A 393 11.88 6.04 -10.14
CA ALA A 393 11.87 4.58 -10.16
C ALA A 393 11.33 4.02 -11.49
N TYR A 394 10.29 4.64 -12.06
CA TYR A 394 9.84 4.34 -13.43
C TYR A 394 10.96 4.59 -14.45
N ARG A 395 11.72 5.68 -14.32
CA ARG A 395 12.88 5.95 -15.18
C ARG A 395 13.91 4.83 -15.08
N GLU A 396 14.29 4.43 -13.87
CA GLU A 396 15.26 3.34 -13.62
C GLU A 396 14.79 2.00 -14.21
N LEU A 397 13.50 1.65 -14.06
CA LEU A 397 12.92 0.46 -14.69
C LEU A 397 12.98 0.53 -16.22
N GLY A 398 12.63 1.67 -16.82
CA GLY A 398 12.67 1.86 -18.26
C GLY A 398 14.08 1.79 -18.84
N GLU A 399 15.05 2.37 -18.13
CA GLU A 399 16.49 2.32 -18.45
C GLU A 399 17.00 0.88 -18.39
N ALA A 400 16.74 0.16 -17.31
CA ALA A 400 17.16 -1.24 -17.13
C ALA A 400 16.57 -2.19 -18.20
N ILE A 401 15.35 -1.93 -18.68
CA ILE A 401 14.73 -2.70 -19.77
C ILE A 401 15.38 -2.33 -21.11
N ALA A 402 15.56 -1.04 -21.40
CA ALA A 402 16.12 -0.56 -22.66
C ALA A 402 17.58 -0.99 -22.87
N GLU A 403 18.41 -0.96 -21.82
CA GLU A 403 19.82 -1.37 -21.86
C GLU A 403 19.99 -2.88 -22.13
N ASN A 404 18.97 -3.69 -21.83
CA ASN A 404 18.96 -5.15 -22.03
C ASN A 404 18.15 -5.60 -23.26
N LEU A 405 17.86 -4.71 -24.21
CA LEU A 405 17.30 -5.05 -25.51
C LEU A 405 18.36 -5.71 -26.42
N SER A 406 17.99 -6.80 -27.12
CA SER A 406 18.86 -7.50 -28.06
C SER A 406 18.13 -7.83 -29.37
N GLU A 407 18.85 -7.87 -30.49
CA GLU A 407 18.30 -8.34 -31.79
C GLU A 407 17.99 -9.84 -31.77
N ASP A 408 18.64 -10.61 -30.89
CA ASP A 408 18.44 -12.06 -30.71
C ASP A 408 17.30 -12.40 -29.71
N ASP A 409 16.67 -11.40 -29.08
CA ASP A 409 15.60 -11.63 -28.09
C ASP A 409 14.23 -11.71 -28.78
N GLU A 410 13.64 -12.90 -28.79
CA GLU A 410 12.28 -13.14 -29.32
C GLU A 410 11.20 -12.27 -28.64
N LYS A 411 11.46 -11.77 -27.42
CA LYS A 411 10.60 -10.84 -26.69
C LYS A 411 11.06 -9.37 -26.75
N ALA A 412 12.02 -9.02 -27.61
CA ALA A 412 12.52 -7.64 -27.74
C ALA A 412 11.40 -6.63 -28.00
N THR A 413 10.39 -7.00 -28.78
CA THR A 413 9.20 -6.17 -29.04
C THR A 413 8.42 -5.88 -27.75
N ILE A 414 8.07 -6.89 -26.96
CA ILE A 414 7.38 -6.71 -25.67
C ILE A 414 8.19 -5.79 -24.75
N ARG A 415 9.52 -5.97 -24.69
CA ARG A 415 10.40 -5.12 -23.88
C ARG A 415 10.47 -3.66 -24.35
N ILE A 416 10.34 -3.40 -25.66
CA ILE A 416 10.22 -2.02 -26.18
C ILE A 416 8.93 -1.36 -25.65
N VAL A 417 7.81 -2.09 -25.62
CA VAL A 417 6.54 -1.60 -25.05
C VAL A 417 6.73 -1.29 -23.57
N ASP A 418 7.28 -2.25 -22.80
CA ASP A 418 7.53 -2.04 -21.38
C ASP A 418 8.41 -0.79 -21.15
N ALA A 419 9.53 -0.65 -21.84
CA ALA A 419 10.42 0.51 -21.70
C ALA A 419 9.72 1.85 -22.05
N ALA A 420 8.93 1.87 -23.13
CA ALA A 420 8.18 3.05 -23.56
C ALA A 420 7.08 3.46 -22.55
N GLU A 421 6.37 2.47 -22.00
CA GLU A 421 5.41 2.66 -20.90
C GLU A 421 6.12 3.27 -19.69
N ARG A 422 7.25 2.71 -19.26
CA ARG A 422 8.03 3.24 -18.12
C ARG A 422 8.47 4.68 -18.32
N GLN A 423 8.87 5.07 -19.54
CA GLN A 423 9.22 6.46 -19.86
C GLN A 423 8.02 7.41 -19.81
N ALA A 424 6.86 6.99 -20.33
CA ALA A 424 5.62 7.76 -20.20
C ALA A 424 5.23 7.95 -18.73
N MET A 425 5.25 6.86 -17.95
CA MET A 425 4.91 6.87 -16.51
C MET A 425 5.85 7.73 -15.69
N ALA A 426 7.16 7.70 -15.98
CA ALA A 426 8.16 8.57 -15.35
C ALA A 426 7.81 10.06 -15.54
N TRP A 427 7.51 10.46 -16.77
CA TRP A 427 7.13 11.85 -17.10
C TRP A 427 5.78 12.26 -16.49
N LEU A 428 4.77 11.39 -16.54
CA LEU A 428 3.45 11.63 -15.96
C LEU A 428 3.52 11.85 -14.44
N ALA A 429 4.35 11.06 -13.74
CA ALA A 429 4.59 11.22 -12.31
C ALA A 429 5.26 12.57 -11.98
N MET A 430 6.20 13.03 -12.80
CA MET A 430 6.82 14.37 -12.67
C MET A 430 5.77 15.47 -12.90
N LYS A 431 4.89 15.35 -13.91
CA LYS A 431 3.79 16.31 -14.14
C LYS A 431 2.79 16.35 -13.00
N LEU A 432 2.47 15.21 -12.40
CA LEU A 432 1.58 15.18 -11.27
C LEU A 432 2.23 15.74 -10.00
N SER A 433 3.52 15.45 -9.77
CA SER A 433 4.30 16.04 -8.67
C SER A 433 4.30 17.57 -8.71
N TYR A 434 4.32 18.18 -9.90
CA TYR A 434 4.07 19.62 -10.07
C TYR A 434 2.64 20.04 -9.70
N GLU A 435 1.61 19.30 -10.12
CA GLU A 435 0.23 19.63 -9.72
C GLU A 435 0.09 19.63 -8.19
N TYR A 436 0.68 18.65 -7.50
CA TYR A 436 0.73 18.62 -6.03
C TYR A 436 1.35 19.91 -5.44
N LEU A 437 2.44 20.45 -5.99
CA LEU A 437 3.04 21.72 -5.53
C LEU A 437 2.20 22.95 -5.87
N GLU A 438 1.64 23.03 -7.09
CA GLU A 438 0.70 24.09 -7.45
C GLU A 438 -0.47 24.17 -6.47
N LEU A 439 -0.85 23.02 -5.89
CA LEU A 439 -2.03 22.86 -5.06
C LEU A 439 -1.74 23.07 -3.59
N ALA A 440 -0.56 22.65 -3.12
CA ALA A 440 -0.05 23.06 -1.82
C ALA A 440 -0.04 24.61 -1.70
N ASN A 441 0.32 25.34 -2.76
CA ASN A 441 0.24 26.81 -2.78
C ASN A 441 -1.18 27.40 -2.62
N LEU A 442 -2.25 26.61 -2.77
CA LEU A 442 -3.64 27.06 -2.63
C LEU A 442 -4.24 26.79 -1.25
N GLU A 443 -3.52 26.07 -0.38
CA GLU A 443 -3.97 25.78 0.98
C GLU A 443 -3.39 26.78 1.99
N GLY A 444 -4.22 27.20 2.94
CA GLY A 444 -3.79 27.81 4.20
C GLY A 444 -3.95 26.81 5.35
N GLY A 445 -4.10 27.31 6.57
CA GLY A 445 -4.48 26.48 7.72
C GLY A 445 -3.50 26.54 8.90
N HIS A 446 -3.35 25.43 9.60
CA HIS A 446 -2.69 25.34 10.90
C HIS A 446 -1.18 25.22 10.76
N PRO A 447 -0.36 26.01 11.50
CA PRO A 447 1.09 25.91 11.39
C PRO A 447 1.59 24.52 11.78
N ILE A 448 2.59 24.00 11.06
CA ILE A 448 3.28 22.77 11.44
C ILE A 448 4.06 23.05 12.74
N PRO A 449 3.91 22.25 13.81
CA PRO A 449 4.66 22.46 15.06
C PRO A 449 6.16 22.21 14.91
N ASP A 450 6.98 23.05 15.55
CA ASP A 450 8.45 22.94 15.55
C ASP A 450 8.94 21.62 16.22
N ASP A 451 8.13 21.02 17.10
CA ASP A 451 8.41 19.77 17.82
C ASP A 451 7.77 18.53 17.18
N ALA A 452 7.28 18.64 15.94
CA ALA A 452 6.65 17.53 15.22
C ALA A 452 7.57 16.28 15.12
N PRO A 453 7.06 15.06 15.40
CA PRO A 453 7.86 13.82 15.46
C PRO A 453 8.17 13.23 14.07
N LEU A 454 8.60 14.07 13.12
CA LEU A 454 8.75 13.73 11.69
C LEU A 454 9.74 12.60 11.44
N GLU A 455 10.91 12.65 12.08
CA GLU A 455 11.98 11.65 11.91
C GLU A 455 11.60 10.30 12.54
N GLU A 456 10.88 10.33 13.66
CA GLU A 456 10.41 9.15 14.39
C GLU A 456 9.32 8.41 13.61
N LEU A 457 8.40 9.16 13.01
CA LEU A 457 7.40 8.62 12.10
C LEU A 457 8.06 8.08 10.83
N THR A 458 9.01 8.82 10.25
CA THR A 458 9.79 8.37 9.08
C THR A 458 10.45 7.03 9.34
N GLU A 459 11.14 6.86 10.47
CA GLU A 459 11.80 5.60 10.83
C GLU A 459 10.76 4.46 10.98
N LEU A 460 9.67 4.69 11.73
CA LEU A 460 8.64 3.68 11.96
C LEU A 460 8.00 3.18 10.66
N TYR A 461 7.49 4.09 9.82
CA TYR A 461 6.81 3.74 8.58
C TYR A 461 7.76 3.11 7.57
N LEU A 462 9.01 3.60 7.47
CA LEU A 462 10.00 3.00 6.57
C LEU A 462 10.36 1.58 6.99
N ARG A 463 10.57 1.31 8.29
CA ARG A 463 10.80 -0.06 8.79
C ARG A 463 9.61 -0.98 8.53
N CYS A 464 8.38 -0.46 8.65
CA CYS A 464 7.18 -1.23 8.32
C CYS A 464 7.03 -1.46 6.81
N ALA A 465 7.47 -0.53 5.95
CA ALA A 465 7.49 -0.72 4.50
C ALA A 465 8.56 -1.74 4.05
N GLU A 466 9.78 -1.67 4.59
CA GLU A 466 10.84 -2.68 4.40
C GLU A 466 10.36 -4.08 4.82
N ALA A 467 9.69 -4.15 5.98
CA ALA A 467 9.05 -5.34 6.50
C ALA A 467 7.97 -5.90 5.56
N ASN A 468 6.99 -5.07 5.16
CA ASN A 468 5.90 -5.48 4.28
C ASN A 468 6.41 -5.92 2.89
N GLN A 469 7.44 -5.25 2.36
CA GLN A 469 8.09 -5.65 1.12
C GLN A 469 8.71 -7.06 1.24
N ALA A 470 9.38 -7.37 2.35
CA ALA A 470 9.90 -8.73 2.60
C ALA A 470 8.78 -9.78 2.75
N VAL A 471 7.60 -9.39 3.24
CA VAL A 471 6.42 -10.27 3.29
C VAL A 471 5.89 -10.60 1.89
N VAL A 472 5.82 -9.61 0.99
CA VAL A 472 5.43 -9.85 -0.41
C VAL A 472 6.47 -10.71 -1.14
N ASP A 473 7.76 -10.42 -0.96
CA ASP A 473 8.86 -11.19 -1.56
C ASP A 473 8.76 -12.69 -1.17
N GLU A 474 8.51 -13.01 0.11
CA GLU A 474 8.40 -14.41 0.57
C GLU A 474 7.09 -15.09 0.13
N LEU A 475 5.95 -14.39 0.21
CA LEU A 475 4.64 -15.00 -0.07
C LEU A 475 4.35 -15.15 -1.57
N VAL A 476 4.92 -14.30 -2.42
CA VAL A 476 4.67 -14.28 -3.87
C VAL A 476 5.86 -14.85 -4.64
N LEU A 477 7.09 -14.42 -4.34
CA LEU A 477 8.25 -14.81 -5.15
C LEU A 477 8.80 -16.18 -4.77
N THR A 478 8.82 -16.58 -3.48
CA THR A 478 9.34 -17.91 -3.10
C THR A 478 8.56 -19.07 -3.72
N PRO A 479 7.20 -19.09 -3.70
CA PRO A 479 6.44 -20.16 -4.36
C PRO A 479 6.67 -20.17 -5.88
N ALA A 480 6.59 -19.01 -6.53
CA ALA A 480 6.75 -18.90 -7.98
C ALA A 480 8.17 -19.23 -8.46
N ALA A 481 9.20 -18.88 -7.68
CA ALA A 481 10.59 -19.25 -7.94
C ALA A 481 10.80 -20.77 -7.87
N LYS A 482 10.15 -21.44 -6.90
CA LYS A 482 10.19 -22.90 -6.76
C LYS A 482 9.49 -23.60 -7.93
N GLU A 483 8.30 -23.13 -8.30
CA GLU A 483 7.48 -23.67 -9.37
C GLU A 483 8.14 -23.52 -10.75
N LEU A 484 8.70 -22.34 -11.04
CA LEU A 484 9.33 -22.03 -12.32
C LEU A 484 10.84 -22.33 -12.36
N HIS A 485 11.37 -22.99 -11.32
CA HIS A 485 12.79 -23.37 -11.17
C HIS A 485 13.78 -22.20 -11.41
N ALA A 486 13.44 -21.02 -10.92
CA ALA A 486 14.17 -19.76 -11.12
C ALA A 486 14.71 -19.19 -9.80
N SER A 487 15.62 -18.21 -9.86
CA SER A 487 16.04 -17.47 -8.66
C SER A 487 14.99 -16.44 -8.25
N GLN A 488 14.94 -16.10 -6.95
CA GLN A 488 14.09 -15.00 -6.45
C GLN A 488 14.38 -13.68 -7.19
N ASP A 489 15.61 -13.40 -7.59
CA ASP A 489 15.97 -12.19 -8.36
C ASP A 489 15.31 -12.15 -9.74
N ILE A 490 15.23 -13.29 -10.43
CA ILE A 490 14.51 -13.40 -11.72
C ILE A 490 13.02 -13.16 -11.50
N MET A 491 12.44 -13.73 -10.43
CA MET A 491 11.03 -13.55 -10.12
C MET A 491 10.72 -12.10 -9.69
N LYS A 492 11.62 -11.46 -8.95
CA LYS A 492 11.56 -10.05 -8.58
C LYS A 492 11.61 -9.14 -9.79
N GLY A 493 12.45 -9.45 -10.78
CA GLY A 493 12.46 -8.76 -12.07
C GLY A 493 11.14 -8.90 -12.82
N ARG A 494 10.58 -10.12 -12.90
CA ARG A 494 9.26 -10.37 -13.53
C ARG A 494 8.13 -9.63 -12.82
N LEU A 495 8.03 -9.75 -11.49
CA LEU A 495 6.99 -9.06 -10.73
C LEU A 495 7.14 -7.54 -10.78
N SER A 496 8.36 -6.98 -10.82
CA SER A 496 8.57 -5.54 -11.02
C SER A 496 8.07 -5.01 -12.38
N ILE A 497 7.98 -5.89 -13.39
CA ILE A 497 7.45 -5.54 -14.72
C ILE A 497 5.93 -5.76 -14.77
N ALA A 498 5.43 -6.85 -14.19
CA ALA A 498 4.00 -7.14 -14.16
C ALA A 498 3.24 -6.22 -13.19
N ASP A 499 3.82 -5.95 -12.03
CA ASP A 499 3.33 -5.06 -10.97
C ASP A 499 4.30 -3.88 -10.75
N PRO A 500 4.04 -2.71 -11.37
CA PRO A 500 4.84 -1.52 -11.18
C PRO A 500 4.69 -0.91 -9.78
N VAL A 501 3.64 -1.21 -9.02
CA VAL A 501 3.53 -0.79 -7.61
C VAL A 501 4.57 -1.55 -6.81
N TYR A 502 4.68 -2.87 -6.97
CA TYR A 502 5.76 -3.68 -6.41
C TYR A 502 7.14 -3.18 -6.88
N GLY A 503 7.33 -2.99 -8.19
CA GLY A 503 8.62 -2.61 -8.78
C GLY A 503 9.13 -1.24 -8.32
N THR A 504 8.27 -0.22 -8.36
CA THR A 504 8.63 1.13 -7.89
C THR A 504 8.84 1.16 -6.39
N ASN A 505 8.01 0.46 -5.59
CA ASN A 505 8.16 0.38 -4.14
C ASN A 505 9.51 -0.26 -3.74
N ALA A 506 9.91 -1.35 -4.41
CA ALA A 506 11.19 -2.01 -4.18
C ALA A 506 12.40 -1.10 -4.51
N ILE A 507 12.35 -0.37 -5.63
CA ILE A 507 13.42 0.57 -6.02
C ILE A 507 13.50 1.77 -5.06
N VAL A 508 12.36 2.35 -4.69
CA VAL A 508 12.33 3.51 -3.80
C VAL A 508 12.81 3.12 -2.39
N ILE A 509 12.43 1.95 -1.86
CA ILE A 509 13.02 1.44 -0.60
C ILE A 509 14.55 1.36 -0.69
N GLY A 510 15.09 0.83 -1.79
CA GLY A 510 16.54 0.67 -1.98
C GLY A 510 17.32 1.97 -2.20
N SER A 511 16.67 3.06 -2.64
CA SER A 511 17.34 4.27 -3.15
C SER A 511 16.86 5.61 -2.57
N MET A 512 15.75 5.65 -1.82
CA MET A 512 15.17 6.88 -1.28
C MET A 512 16.18 7.71 -0.48
N HIS A 513 16.98 7.07 0.38
CA HIS A 513 17.90 7.79 1.27
C HIS A 513 18.97 8.58 0.47
N SER A 514 19.60 7.98 -0.53
CA SER A 514 20.59 8.66 -1.37
C SER A 514 19.92 9.73 -2.25
N ARG A 515 18.84 9.37 -2.97
CA ARG A 515 18.11 10.28 -3.87
C ARG A 515 17.60 11.53 -3.16
N LEU A 516 16.97 11.40 -2.00
CA LEU A 516 16.47 12.57 -1.25
C LEU A 516 17.61 13.42 -0.67
N ASN A 517 18.70 12.81 -0.19
CA ASN A 517 19.85 13.56 0.31
C ASN A 517 20.52 14.41 -0.78
N GLU A 518 20.60 13.87 -2.01
CA GLU A 518 21.16 14.56 -3.18
C GLU A 518 20.34 15.81 -3.55
N VAL A 519 19.01 15.67 -3.65
CA VAL A 519 18.10 16.77 -3.99
C VAL A 519 18.09 17.85 -2.91
N PHE A 520 17.82 17.45 -1.66
CA PHE A 520 17.48 18.39 -0.58
C PHE A 520 18.68 18.86 0.24
N GLY A 521 19.74 18.06 0.35
CA GLY A 521 20.80 18.28 1.34
C GLY A 521 20.25 18.32 2.79
N PRO A 522 21.01 18.88 3.75
CA PRO A 522 20.58 18.97 5.15
C PRO A 522 19.58 20.12 5.37
N THR A 523 18.37 20.01 4.79
CA THR A 523 17.28 20.98 4.90
C THR A 523 16.06 20.39 5.60
N GLU A 524 15.18 21.23 6.15
CA GLU A 524 13.94 20.75 6.79
C GLU A 524 13.00 20.05 5.79
N GLN A 525 13.03 20.47 4.52
CA GLN A 525 12.37 19.81 3.39
C GLN A 525 12.67 18.31 3.30
N LEU A 526 13.90 17.89 3.64
CA LEU A 526 14.31 16.48 3.63
C LEU A 526 13.50 15.64 4.63
N LYS A 527 13.13 16.20 5.79
CA LYS A 527 12.34 15.48 6.81
C LYS A 527 10.93 15.20 6.30
N TYR A 528 10.28 16.22 5.73
CA TYR A 528 8.96 16.08 5.11
C TYR A 528 8.98 15.13 3.90
N ALA A 529 9.99 15.23 3.03
CA ALA A 529 10.12 14.37 1.86
C ALA A 529 10.33 12.89 2.22
N ARG A 530 11.18 12.60 3.23
CA ARG A 530 11.39 11.25 3.74
C ARG A 530 10.13 10.70 4.42
N LEU A 531 9.40 11.52 5.18
CA LEU A 531 8.14 11.11 5.80
C LEU A 531 7.12 10.74 4.73
N GLY A 532 6.85 11.64 3.78
CA GLY A 532 5.86 11.41 2.70
C GLY A 532 6.11 10.11 1.93
N ALA A 533 7.37 9.88 1.55
CA ALA A 533 7.78 8.64 0.91
C ALA A 533 7.59 7.42 1.84
N ALA A 534 7.98 7.48 3.11
CA ALA A 534 7.80 6.39 4.06
C ALA A 534 6.31 6.00 4.26
N LEU A 535 5.40 6.98 4.28
CA LEU A 535 3.95 6.74 4.36
C LEU A 535 3.45 6.00 3.12
N SER A 536 3.75 6.52 1.92
CA SER A 536 3.30 5.95 0.65
C SER A 536 3.89 4.58 0.38
N LEU A 537 5.14 4.33 0.79
CA LEU A 537 5.77 3.01 0.75
C LEU A 537 5.05 2.00 1.66
N ASN A 538 4.63 2.43 2.87
CA ASN A 538 3.95 1.56 3.81
C ASN A 538 2.53 1.19 3.34
N THR A 539 1.73 2.14 2.85
CA THR A 539 0.36 1.85 2.38
C THR A 539 0.37 0.98 1.13
N ARG A 540 1.22 1.29 0.14
CA ARG A 540 1.40 0.45 -1.06
C ARG A 540 1.84 -0.97 -0.72
N SER A 541 2.88 -1.13 0.11
CA SER A 541 3.37 -2.46 0.49
C SER A 541 2.34 -3.26 1.33
N ALA A 542 1.54 -2.60 2.16
CA ALA A 542 0.41 -3.24 2.84
C ALA A 542 -0.68 -3.68 1.84
N MET A 543 -1.01 -2.86 0.84
CA MET A 543 -1.96 -3.21 -0.22
C MET A 543 -1.46 -4.39 -1.08
N LEU A 544 -0.15 -4.53 -1.30
CA LEU A 544 0.42 -5.70 -1.98
C LEU A 544 0.18 -6.99 -1.17
N ILE A 545 0.34 -6.97 0.16
CA ILE A 545 0.00 -8.10 1.03
C ILE A 545 -1.51 -8.38 0.97
N ALA A 546 -2.33 -7.34 1.11
CA ALA A 546 -3.79 -7.42 1.05
C ALA A 546 -4.27 -8.08 -0.26
N LYS A 547 -3.72 -7.64 -1.40
CA LYS A 547 -4.01 -8.15 -2.76
C LYS A 547 -3.56 -9.60 -2.96
N TYR A 548 -2.28 -9.90 -2.75
CA TYR A 548 -1.72 -11.20 -3.10
C TYR A 548 -2.02 -12.30 -2.08
N HIS A 549 -2.03 -11.99 -0.78
CA HIS A 549 -2.20 -12.98 0.28
C HIS A 549 -3.63 -13.04 0.80
N SER A 550 -4.20 -11.92 1.24
CA SER A 550 -5.45 -11.94 2.01
C SER A 550 -6.71 -12.02 1.12
N LEU A 551 -6.75 -11.29 0.02
CA LEU A 551 -7.79 -11.44 -1.02
C LEU A 551 -7.53 -12.67 -1.91
N GLY A 552 -6.25 -13.06 -2.03
CA GLY A 552 -5.82 -14.23 -2.79
C GLY A 552 -5.93 -14.03 -4.29
N ALA A 553 -5.24 -13.00 -4.82
CA ALA A 553 -5.14 -12.78 -6.26
C ALA A 553 -4.55 -14.00 -6.99
N GLU A 554 -5.22 -14.42 -8.05
CA GLU A 554 -4.80 -15.53 -8.91
C GLU A 554 -3.96 -14.98 -10.06
N LEU A 555 -2.82 -15.61 -10.33
CA LEU A 555 -1.82 -15.10 -11.27
C LEU A 555 -1.57 -16.10 -12.39
N ASP A 556 -1.35 -15.59 -13.61
CA ASP A 556 -0.83 -16.37 -14.73
C ASP A 556 0.71 -16.50 -14.68
N GLU A 557 1.29 -17.20 -15.67
CA GLU A 557 2.75 -17.35 -15.83
C GLU A 557 3.53 -16.03 -16.03
N ASN A 558 2.82 -14.94 -16.32
CA ASN A 558 3.34 -13.58 -16.53
C ASN A 558 3.06 -12.65 -15.33
N PHE A 559 2.55 -13.18 -14.21
CA PHE A 559 2.11 -12.43 -13.02
C PHE A 559 0.93 -11.47 -13.24
N LEU A 560 0.16 -11.66 -14.32
CA LEU A 560 -1.08 -10.92 -14.54
C LEU A 560 -2.20 -11.52 -13.69
N ILE A 561 -3.01 -10.66 -13.07
CA ILE A 561 -4.13 -11.09 -12.23
C ILE A 561 -5.26 -11.60 -13.13
N THR A 562 -5.65 -12.86 -12.93
CA THR A 562 -6.75 -13.53 -13.66
C THR A 562 -8.04 -13.62 -12.85
N GLY A 563 -7.96 -13.42 -11.53
CA GLY A 563 -9.11 -13.43 -10.62
C GLY A 563 -8.71 -13.14 -9.17
N ILE A 564 -9.71 -13.11 -8.29
CA ILE A 564 -9.54 -13.02 -6.82
C ILE A 564 -10.30 -14.19 -6.20
N LYS A 565 -9.62 -15.04 -5.42
CA LYS A 565 -10.24 -16.22 -4.80
C LYS A 565 -11.39 -15.88 -3.86
N ASN A 566 -11.33 -14.71 -3.23
CA ASN A 566 -12.33 -14.24 -2.28
C ASN A 566 -12.99 -12.92 -2.71
N GLU A 567 -13.63 -12.91 -3.89
CA GLU A 567 -14.33 -11.73 -4.39
C GLU A 567 -15.40 -11.15 -3.43
N PRO A 568 -16.20 -11.95 -2.68
CA PRO A 568 -17.12 -11.41 -1.69
C PRO A 568 -16.42 -10.57 -0.62
N ALA A 569 -15.22 -10.97 -0.18
CA ALA A 569 -14.47 -10.22 0.81
C ALA A 569 -13.93 -8.87 0.30
N VAL A 570 -13.76 -8.70 -1.02
CA VAL A 570 -13.44 -7.38 -1.60
C VAL A 570 -14.57 -6.40 -1.28
N SER A 571 -15.84 -6.83 -1.31
CA SER A 571 -16.98 -6.00 -0.96
C SER A 571 -17.08 -5.74 0.55
N ASP A 572 -16.89 -6.76 1.38
CA ASP A 572 -16.91 -6.60 2.85
C ASP A 572 -15.82 -5.62 3.33
N TRP A 573 -14.59 -5.76 2.82
CA TRP A 573 -13.50 -4.81 3.08
C TRP A 573 -13.79 -3.41 2.53
N LEU A 574 -14.34 -3.27 1.33
CA LEU A 574 -14.72 -1.95 0.82
C LEU A 574 -15.75 -1.26 1.72
N ASP A 575 -16.68 -2.01 2.32
CA ASP A 575 -17.66 -1.48 3.27
C ASP A 575 -17.02 -1.05 4.61
N ASP A 576 -16.12 -1.86 5.16
CA ASP A 576 -15.41 -1.62 6.43
C ASP A 576 -14.34 -0.51 6.29
N SER A 577 -13.44 -0.61 5.32
CA SER A 577 -12.45 0.41 4.95
C SER A 577 -13.11 1.78 4.73
N ARG A 578 -14.27 1.81 4.07
CA ARG A 578 -15.06 3.04 3.88
C ARG A 578 -15.63 3.58 5.19
N SER A 579 -16.13 2.73 6.11
CA SER A 579 -16.52 3.16 7.47
C SER A 579 -15.31 3.76 8.19
N GLN A 580 -14.15 3.11 8.10
CA GLN A 580 -12.96 3.52 8.82
C GLN A 580 -12.38 4.84 8.27
N ALA A 581 -12.35 5.01 6.95
CA ALA A 581 -11.98 6.27 6.29
C ALA A 581 -12.91 7.44 6.66
N ARG A 582 -14.23 7.20 6.83
CA ARG A 582 -15.16 8.22 7.35
C ARG A 582 -14.79 8.68 8.76
N ARG A 583 -14.54 7.73 9.66
CA ARG A 583 -14.11 7.99 11.05
C ARG A 583 -12.77 8.75 11.09
N ALA A 584 -11.82 8.40 10.23
CA ALA A 584 -10.52 9.06 10.12
C ALA A 584 -10.66 10.52 9.65
N ILE A 585 -11.45 10.77 8.61
CA ILE A 585 -11.78 12.13 8.13
C ILE A 585 -12.46 12.95 9.24
N HIS A 586 -13.46 12.40 9.93
CA HIS A 586 -14.13 13.13 11.00
C HIS A 586 -13.18 13.46 12.16
N SER A 587 -12.28 12.53 12.52
CA SER A 587 -11.30 12.77 13.59
C SER A 587 -10.29 13.88 13.27
N LEU A 588 -10.03 14.18 11.99
CA LEU A 588 -9.27 15.37 11.59
C LEU A 588 -10.08 16.65 11.83
N VAL A 589 -11.36 16.66 11.40
CA VAL A 589 -12.28 17.79 11.58
C VAL A 589 -12.47 18.12 13.06
N ASP A 590 -12.65 17.11 13.91
CA ASP A 590 -12.72 17.25 15.38
C ASP A 590 -11.44 17.84 15.98
N SER A 591 -10.29 17.57 15.35
CA SER A 591 -8.98 18.12 15.74
C SER A 591 -8.75 19.55 15.21
N GLY A 592 -9.67 20.07 14.39
CA GLY A 592 -9.60 21.36 13.69
C GLY A 592 -8.89 21.33 12.34
N ILE A 593 -8.35 20.18 11.91
CA ILE A 593 -7.56 20.05 10.68
C ILE A 593 -8.52 19.80 9.51
N ASP A 594 -8.71 20.78 8.63
CA ASP A 594 -9.45 20.56 7.38
C ASP A 594 -8.50 20.07 6.29
N TYR A 595 -8.25 18.76 6.25
CA TYR A 595 -7.55 18.12 5.13
C TYR A 595 -8.55 17.52 4.14
N THR A 596 -9.16 18.39 3.33
CA THR A 596 -10.14 17.98 2.32
C THR A 596 -9.56 17.01 1.27
N GLY A 597 -8.24 16.87 1.14
CA GLY A 597 -7.64 15.85 0.27
C GLY A 597 -8.05 14.41 0.60
N CYS A 598 -8.30 14.10 1.88
CA CYS A 598 -8.93 12.83 2.25
C CYS A 598 -10.39 12.72 1.75
N VAL A 599 -11.14 13.82 1.70
CA VAL A 599 -12.52 13.85 1.20
C VAL A 599 -12.57 13.69 -0.32
N HIS A 600 -11.57 14.21 -1.07
CA HIS A 600 -11.43 13.91 -2.49
C HIS A 600 -11.01 12.47 -2.77
N LEU A 601 -10.02 11.93 -2.04
CA LEU A 601 -9.68 10.49 -2.09
C LEU A 601 -10.92 9.63 -1.82
N TYR A 602 -11.71 9.98 -0.81
CA TYR A 602 -12.95 9.30 -0.46
C TYR A 602 -13.97 9.38 -1.61
N SER A 603 -14.14 10.56 -2.23
CA SER A 603 -15.03 10.73 -3.39
C SER A 603 -14.58 9.92 -4.62
N ILE A 604 -13.28 9.70 -4.82
CA ILE A 604 -12.75 8.85 -5.90
C ILE A 604 -13.03 7.39 -5.57
N ALA A 605 -12.66 6.92 -4.37
CA ALA A 605 -12.89 5.56 -3.90
C ALA A 605 -14.38 5.15 -3.96
N ARG A 606 -15.29 6.03 -3.50
CA ARG A 606 -16.75 5.84 -3.58
C ARG A 606 -17.29 5.61 -5.00
N VAL A 607 -16.62 6.16 -6.01
CA VAL A 607 -16.99 5.98 -7.42
C VAL A 607 -16.32 4.71 -7.97
N GLY A 608 -15.09 4.39 -7.55
CA GLY A 608 -14.37 3.16 -7.92
C GLY A 608 -15.03 1.88 -7.42
N GLU A 609 -15.63 1.90 -6.21
CA GLU A 609 -16.40 0.79 -5.64
C GLU A 609 -17.49 0.21 -6.58
N GLY A 610 -18.10 1.07 -7.41
CA GLY A 610 -19.20 0.69 -8.31
C GLY A 610 -18.73 0.25 -9.70
N ARG A 611 -17.45 -0.09 -9.88
CA ARG A 611 -16.82 -0.39 -11.18
C ARG A 611 -16.17 -1.78 -11.18
N ASP A 612 -15.21 -1.99 -12.07
CA ASP A 612 -14.46 -3.23 -12.19
C ASP A 612 -13.54 -3.50 -10.99
N LEU A 613 -12.86 -4.65 -11.02
CA LEU A 613 -12.00 -5.10 -9.94
C LEU A 613 -10.82 -4.15 -9.69
N ASP A 614 -10.23 -3.54 -10.73
CA ASP A 614 -9.05 -2.69 -10.60
C ASP A 614 -9.42 -1.36 -9.90
N ASP A 615 -10.55 -0.77 -10.29
CA ASP A 615 -11.12 0.41 -9.63
C ASP A 615 -11.56 0.09 -8.18
N ARG A 616 -12.05 -1.14 -7.89
CA ARG A 616 -12.36 -1.62 -6.53
C ARG A 616 -11.11 -1.81 -5.66
N LEU A 617 -10.03 -2.39 -6.18
CA LEU A 617 -8.76 -2.53 -5.46
C LEU A 617 -8.10 -1.16 -5.23
N SER A 618 -8.22 -0.24 -6.20
CA SER A 618 -7.75 1.14 -6.06
C SER A 618 -8.54 1.90 -4.99
N ALA A 619 -9.84 1.64 -4.84
CA ALA A 619 -10.65 2.22 -3.76
C ALA A 619 -10.19 1.77 -2.36
N LEU A 620 -9.81 0.49 -2.17
CA LEU A 620 -9.20 0.02 -0.91
C LEU A 620 -7.89 0.76 -0.60
N GLN A 621 -6.99 0.89 -1.58
CA GLN A 621 -5.74 1.65 -1.42
C GLN A 621 -6.01 3.09 -0.98
N TYR A 622 -6.96 3.79 -1.61
CA TYR A 622 -7.32 5.16 -1.22
C TYR A 622 -7.86 5.23 0.21
N TYR A 623 -8.60 4.23 0.67
CA TYR A 623 -9.03 4.16 2.08
C TYR A 623 -7.86 3.92 3.03
N PHE A 624 -6.88 3.09 2.69
CA PHE A 624 -5.64 2.95 3.49
C PHE A 624 -4.87 4.28 3.55
N ASP A 625 -4.73 4.99 2.43
CA ASP A 625 -4.06 6.30 2.36
C ASP A 625 -4.77 7.36 3.21
N ILE A 626 -6.12 7.40 3.18
CA ILE A 626 -6.92 8.29 4.04
C ILE A 626 -6.67 7.99 5.51
N ASN A 627 -6.73 6.71 5.90
CA ASN A 627 -6.58 6.30 7.30
C ASN A 627 -5.19 6.66 7.85
N VAL A 628 -4.12 6.31 7.11
CA VAL A 628 -2.74 6.61 7.50
C VAL A 628 -2.48 8.12 7.52
N MET A 629 -2.84 8.85 6.48
CA MET A 629 -2.60 10.30 6.40
C MET A 629 -3.32 11.06 7.52
N SER A 630 -4.56 10.68 7.82
CA SER A 630 -5.34 11.31 8.89
C SER A 630 -4.70 11.15 10.26
N GLN A 631 -4.26 9.93 10.59
CA GLN A 631 -3.61 9.65 11.87
C GLN A 631 -2.25 10.36 11.98
N VAL A 632 -1.47 10.42 10.89
CA VAL A 632 -0.19 11.13 10.86
C VAL A 632 -0.38 12.64 11.05
N LEU A 633 -1.34 13.26 10.38
CA LEU A 633 -1.61 14.69 10.52
C LEU A 633 -2.04 15.06 11.94
N LYS A 634 -2.96 14.29 12.53
CA LYS A 634 -3.33 14.43 13.95
C LYS A 634 -2.11 14.37 14.88
N ARG A 635 -1.25 13.38 14.65
CA ARG A 635 -0.04 13.16 15.45
C ARG A 635 0.99 14.28 15.31
N ILE A 636 1.18 14.80 14.09
CA ILE A 636 2.02 15.99 13.85
C ILE A 636 1.44 17.22 14.55
N ALA A 637 0.11 17.33 14.66
CA ALA A 637 -0.58 18.39 15.40
C ALA A 637 -0.63 18.19 16.93
N GLY A 638 -0.18 17.03 17.45
CA GLY A 638 -0.29 16.67 18.87
C GLY A 638 -1.74 16.43 19.34
N LYS A 639 -2.54 15.67 18.59
CA LYS A 639 -4.01 15.52 18.74
C LYS A 639 -4.57 14.09 18.79
#